data_AF-A0A258AU12-F1
#
_entry.id   AF-A0A258AU12-F1
#
_cell.length_a   1.000
_cell.length_b   1.000
_cell.length_c   1.000
_cell.angle_alpha   90.00
_cell.angle_beta   90.00
_cell.angle_gamma   90.00
#
_symmetry.space_group_name_H-M   'P 1'
#
loop_
_entity.id
_entity.type
_entity.pdbx_description
1 polymer ?
#
loop_
_entity_poly.entity_id
_entity_poly.type
_entity_poly.pdbx_seq_one_letter_code
_entity_poly.pdbx_strand_id
1 'polypeptide(L)'
;MRLLAVRLQNLNSLSGTHEVRFDAVPLSAAGVFLITGPTGAGKSTLLDAMTLALYGRAARYGNDRADEMMSRHTAECLAEVDFETGGETLRAIWRLRRARGKADGKLQPVERRLANATTGEILAEKAAEMDRIIEEKTGLDVHRFLRSVLLAQGQFAAFLKAKPNERAELLEKITGTEIYSDLSVLAFETHKAKDEAARTLKERLGAVTVLDDAGRAHLEGSLTEAQTNAARLQTESQVAAQQLRDQREHAVIVAELAKLTASHQTLQQSKAGLSAEVSKTKAAAEEAKQQRAKREPMWEQSAGMAAQSDQFEKQLGESRAMYLTWAKDQKEAAARREAAEKALTAHADETQALEAWLKKNAGDAEIGETLPKLRVAVREWRGVFEKLAEGRKRHAEALVLHQNLGKTKSAAAALVKQGTEGAAKAKKDRAELERLTKALEAQRELTRHAEQVAGFDEHRQDLKPGEECPLCGALEHPFAKAETNFESQLQAARKLLKGLEQQHEKANRELAMLERELAKNEAEVEAENKRILEIKKRVSELEAPTDGVLEQWSAEEEQKRGVVQSSLSGAQLKELDSPQEAEREIGALEKRAALYAKKRDESVQKRSERQKIEGDIQLAQQEQAAKTKRLDELKAEGVTLRAKADALKAQLNDLLGGKTLGEDRQQHEGRVTAAEKIWREAETKLNALQTQSAATMAKLEQLEVRRQPFAGQSVLDEKALSELDANATRLNDAFANKRTELGSLEQQIRNDDEARKRRESGGAELQAAEAEALRWGRLKELIGSADGAKFSRFAQSLTLRQLIGLANEHLKSLAERYRLMAAEGDELDLRIVDLYQANVDRPMESLSGGESFLASLALALGLSELASRHHPIDSLFIDEGFGTLDSETLEVALSALENLRSRGKTIGLISHVELLKDRLTTQVRVVRGAGGTSRIEVVA
;
A
#
# COMPACT_ATOMS: atom_id res chain seq x y z
N MET A 1 40.55 -6.78 13.75
CA MET A 1 41.51 -5.72 13.43
C MET A 1 42.76 -5.86 14.29
N ARG A 2 43.88 -6.13 13.63
CA ARG A 2 45.24 -6.13 14.18
C ARG A 2 46.10 -5.16 13.38
N LEU A 3 46.76 -4.21 14.04
CA LEU A 3 47.70 -3.28 13.40
C LEU A 3 49.05 -3.97 13.18
N LEU A 4 49.56 -3.94 11.95
CA LEU A 4 50.79 -4.62 11.55
C LEU A 4 51.96 -3.66 11.43
N ALA A 5 51.76 -2.52 10.75
CA ALA A 5 52.79 -1.51 10.59
C ALA A 5 52.18 -0.12 10.44
N VAL A 6 52.94 0.89 10.86
CA VAL A 6 52.65 2.30 10.58
C VAL A 6 53.88 2.96 9.97
N ARG A 7 53.68 3.64 8.85
CA ARG A 7 54.70 4.42 8.13
C ARG A 7 54.26 5.86 8.05
N LEU A 8 55.17 6.78 8.29
CA LEU A 8 54.89 8.22 8.21
C LEU A 8 56.07 8.96 7.57
N GLN A 9 55.76 10.01 6.83
CA GLN A 9 56.74 10.88 6.20
C GLN A 9 56.38 12.34 6.49
N ASN A 10 57.32 13.11 7.03
CA ASN A 10 57.20 14.57 7.24
C ASN A 10 55.93 15.01 7.98
N LEU A 11 55.60 14.35 9.08
CA LEU A 11 54.37 14.61 9.86
C LEU A 11 54.72 15.24 11.22
N ASN A 12 54.21 16.43 11.50
CA ASN A 12 54.51 17.26 12.67
C ASN A 12 56.03 17.36 12.97
N SER A 13 56.48 16.89 14.13
CA SER A 13 57.89 16.88 14.56
C SER A 13 58.70 15.74 13.94
N LEU A 14 58.07 14.73 13.33
CA LEU A 14 58.73 13.59 12.71
C LEU A 14 59.03 13.89 11.23
N SER A 15 60.15 14.58 11.00
CA SER A 15 60.66 14.88 9.65
C SER A 15 61.38 13.67 9.04
N GLY A 16 61.24 13.46 7.73
CA GLY A 16 61.77 12.28 7.04
C GLY A 16 60.83 11.08 7.13
N THR A 17 61.28 9.92 6.65
CA THR A 17 60.51 8.67 6.63
C THR A 17 60.78 7.86 7.89
N HIS A 18 59.72 7.45 8.59
CA HIS A 18 59.78 6.60 9.77
C HIS A 18 58.84 5.41 9.60
N GLU A 19 59.26 4.24 10.05
CA GLU A 19 58.47 3.00 10.01
C GLU A 19 58.52 2.32 11.38
N VAL A 20 57.36 1.90 11.87
CA VAL A 20 57.22 1.06 13.06
C VAL A 20 56.43 -0.18 12.68
N ARG A 21 57.05 -1.36 12.81
CA ARG A 21 56.44 -2.65 12.52
C ARG A 21 56.07 -3.38 13.81
N PHE A 22 54.79 -3.47 14.09
CA PHE A 22 54.24 -4.19 15.25
C PHE A 22 54.28 -5.71 15.05
N ASP A 23 54.33 -6.16 13.80
CA ASP A 23 54.41 -7.57 13.40
C ASP A 23 55.84 -8.14 13.39
N ALA A 24 56.86 -7.31 13.66
CA ALA A 24 58.28 -7.70 13.64
C ALA A 24 58.91 -7.76 15.06
N VAL A 25 59.96 -8.56 15.24
CA VAL A 25 60.78 -8.58 16.47
C VAL A 25 61.58 -7.27 16.55
N PRO A 26 61.65 -6.59 17.70
CA PRO A 26 61.29 -7.04 19.06
C PRO A 26 59.81 -6.88 19.47
N LEU A 27 59.04 -6.02 18.79
CA LEU A 27 57.68 -5.64 19.22
C LEU A 27 56.67 -6.80 19.23
N SER A 28 56.70 -7.65 18.20
CA SER A 28 55.82 -8.82 18.08
C SER A 28 56.04 -9.87 19.17
N ALA A 29 57.24 -9.94 19.76
CA ALA A 29 57.60 -10.90 20.82
C ALA A 29 57.28 -10.36 22.22
N ALA A 30 57.24 -9.04 22.39
CA ALA A 30 56.99 -8.40 23.68
C ALA A 30 55.52 -8.51 24.11
N GLY A 31 54.58 -8.35 23.16
CA GLY A 31 53.14 -8.36 23.39
C GLY A 31 52.60 -7.12 24.13
N VAL A 32 53.38 -6.57 25.06
CA VAL A 32 53.23 -5.23 25.64
C VAL A 32 54.52 -4.45 25.36
N PHE A 33 54.44 -3.26 24.78
CA PHE A 33 55.61 -2.42 24.51
C PHE A 33 55.38 -0.96 24.90
N LEU A 34 56.46 -0.23 25.20
CA LEU A 34 56.38 1.17 25.64
C LEU A 34 56.74 2.14 24.51
N ILE A 35 55.86 3.08 24.19
CA ILE A 35 56.19 4.24 23.36
C ILE A 35 56.64 5.38 24.30
N THR A 36 57.93 5.71 24.28
CA THR A 36 58.54 6.67 25.23
C THR A 36 59.28 7.80 24.52
N GLY A 37 59.47 8.92 25.23
CA GLY A 37 60.14 10.12 24.72
C GLY A 37 59.75 11.35 25.56
N PRO A 38 60.54 12.45 25.51
CA PRO A 38 60.24 13.65 26.27
C PRO A 38 58.88 14.27 25.86
N THR A 39 58.29 15.07 26.74
CA THR A 39 57.03 15.79 26.44
C THR A 39 57.25 16.71 25.24
N GLY A 40 56.32 16.68 24.27
CA GLY A 40 56.45 17.43 23.02
C GLY A 40 57.37 16.82 21.95
N ALA A 41 57.93 15.62 22.16
CA ALA A 41 58.77 14.94 21.15
C ALA A 41 58.00 14.37 19.95
N GLY A 42 56.66 14.30 20.02
CA GLY A 42 55.83 13.76 18.94
C GLY A 42 55.32 12.33 19.15
N LYS A 43 55.25 11.82 20.39
CA LYS A 43 54.66 10.49 20.70
C LYS A 43 53.25 10.33 20.11
N SER A 44 52.37 11.30 20.34
CA SER A 44 51.00 11.30 19.80
C SER A 44 50.93 11.50 18.28
N THR A 45 52.02 11.90 17.63
CA THR A 45 52.09 11.99 16.15
C THR A 45 52.05 10.61 15.50
N LEU A 46 52.52 9.58 16.21
CA LEU A 46 52.39 8.19 15.76
C LEU A 46 50.92 7.75 15.72
N LEU A 47 50.12 8.16 16.73
CA LEU A 47 48.68 7.87 16.77
C LEU A 47 47.91 8.66 15.71
N ASP A 48 48.26 9.93 15.51
CA ASP A 48 47.66 10.74 14.44
C ASP A 48 47.93 10.14 13.06
N ALA A 49 49.11 9.57 12.82
CA ALA A 49 49.41 8.88 11.57
C ALA A 49 48.46 7.68 11.35
N MET A 50 48.12 6.94 12.41
CA MET A 50 47.19 5.82 12.29
C MET A 50 45.78 6.26 11.93
N THR A 51 45.26 7.29 12.60
CA THR A 51 43.90 7.79 12.36
C THR A 51 43.78 8.55 11.04
N LEU A 52 44.83 9.25 10.62
CA LEU A 52 44.92 9.89 9.30
C LEU A 52 44.91 8.86 8.17
N ALA A 53 45.71 7.81 8.27
CA ALA A 53 45.75 6.75 7.27
C ALA A 53 44.39 6.08 7.10
N LEU A 54 43.73 5.71 8.20
CA LEU A 54 42.45 4.98 8.18
C LEU A 54 41.26 5.88 7.84
N TYR A 55 41.09 7.00 8.53
CA TYR A 55 39.84 7.81 8.48
C TYR A 55 40.05 9.22 7.92
N GLY A 56 41.28 9.57 7.55
CA GLY A 56 41.62 10.90 7.03
C GLY A 56 41.54 12.02 8.06
N ARG A 57 41.38 11.70 9.36
CA ARG A 57 41.21 12.64 10.49
C ARG A 57 42.27 12.37 11.54
N ALA A 58 42.97 13.39 12.04
CA ALA A 58 43.91 13.22 13.14
C ALA A 58 43.18 13.06 14.48
N ALA A 59 43.75 12.30 15.42
CA ALA A 59 43.14 12.00 16.70
C ALA A 59 43.02 13.25 17.60
N ARG A 60 43.98 14.18 17.51
CA ARG A 60 44.07 15.37 18.37
C ARG A 60 43.26 16.59 17.90
N TYR A 61 43.06 16.76 16.59
CA TYR A 61 42.49 18.01 16.03
C TYR A 61 41.47 17.78 14.89
N GLY A 62 41.08 16.54 14.58
CA GLY A 62 40.14 16.25 13.50
C GLY A 62 40.68 16.63 12.11
N ASN A 63 39.87 17.34 11.31
CA ASN A 63 40.19 17.77 9.94
C ASN A 63 40.55 19.25 9.79
N ASP A 64 40.44 20.05 10.85
CA ASP A 64 40.37 21.51 10.72
C ASP A 64 41.74 22.19 10.47
N ARG A 65 42.85 21.44 10.52
CA ARG A 65 44.23 21.96 10.46
C ARG A 65 45.20 21.08 9.66
N ALA A 66 44.79 20.60 8.49
CA ALA A 66 45.61 19.71 7.65
C ALA A 66 46.95 20.36 7.19
N ASP A 67 47.01 21.68 7.12
CA ASP A 67 48.19 22.47 6.76
C ASP A 67 49.25 22.51 7.87
N GLU A 68 48.81 22.46 9.13
CA GLU A 68 49.69 22.46 10.31
C GLU A 68 50.29 21.07 10.61
N MET A 69 49.76 20.01 9.99
CA MET A 69 50.22 18.63 10.18
C MET A 69 51.50 18.30 9.39
N MET A 70 51.80 19.04 8.32
CA MET A 70 52.99 18.84 7.50
C MET A 70 54.21 19.51 8.15
N SER A 71 55.33 18.77 8.26
CA SER A 71 56.58 19.34 8.79
C SER A 71 57.01 20.59 7.99
N ARG A 72 57.54 21.60 8.69
CA ARG A 72 57.97 22.87 8.07
C ARG A 72 59.02 22.63 6.97
N HIS A 73 58.97 23.46 5.93
CA HIS A 73 59.88 23.42 4.78
C HIS A 73 59.83 22.13 3.93
N THR A 74 58.74 21.34 4.03
CA THR A 74 58.52 20.15 3.20
C THR A 74 57.38 20.38 2.20
N ALA A 75 57.39 19.61 1.10
CA ALA A 75 56.39 19.71 0.03
C ALA A 75 55.37 18.56 0.04
N GLU A 76 55.59 17.53 0.86
CA GLU A 76 54.72 16.37 0.96
C GLU A 76 54.79 15.73 2.35
N CYS A 77 53.68 15.13 2.77
CA CYS A 77 53.60 14.25 3.93
C CYS A 77 52.72 13.04 3.63
N LEU A 78 52.98 11.95 4.34
CA LEU A 78 52.36 10.63 4.15
C LEU A 78 52.06 10.00 5.50
N ALA A 79 50.93 9.32 5.60
CA ALA A 79 50.63 8.36 6.65
C ALA A 79 50.09 7.09 6.00
N GLU A 80 50.63 5.94 6.40
CA GLU A 80 50.27 4.63 5.88
C GLU A 80 50.17 3.63 7.02
N VAL A 81 49.12 2.81 7.00
CA VAL A 81 48.88 1.76 7.99
C VAL A 81 48.58 0.45 7.28
N ASP A 82 49.33 -0.58 7.67
CA ASP A 82 49.02 -1.97 7.35
C ASP A 82 48.25 -2.57 8.52
N PHE A 83 47.09 -3.17 8.25
CA PHE A 83 46.26 -3.81 9.25
C PHE A 83 45.61 -5.09 8.71
N GLU A 84 45.31 -6.01 9.61
CA GLU A 84 44.65 -7.28 9.32
C GLU A 84 43.23 -7.29 9.89
N THR A 85 42.25 -7.68 9.07
CA THR A 85 40.86 -7.88 9.53
C THR A 85 40.19 -8.97 8.70
N GLY A 86 39.47 -9.89 9.35
CA GLY A 86 38.79 -11.00 8.66
C GLY A 86 39.72 -11.92 7.84
N GLY A 87 41.01 -11.99 8.19
CA GLY A 87 42.03 -12.75 7.45
C GLY A 87 42.61 -12.05 6.21
N GLU A 88 42.21 -10.81 5.93
CA GLU A 88 42.76 -9.98 4.85
C GLU A 88 43.76 -8.96 5.42
N THR A 89 44.89 -8.77 4.74
CA THR A 89 45.83 -7.69 5.03
C THR A 89 45.55 -6.50 4.12
N LEU A 90 45.18 -5.37 4.71
CA LEU A 90 44.84 -4.13 4.03
C LEU A 90 45.85 -3.02 4.34
N ARG A 91 46.06 -2.15 3.36
CA ARG A 91 46.91 -0.96 3.44
C ARG A 91 46.06 0.27 3.20
N ALA A 92 45.98 1.12 4.21
CA ALA A 92 45.34 2.43 4.14
C ALA A 92 46.41 3.52 4.00
N ILE A 93 46.26 4.39 3.01
CA ILE A 93 47.21 5.44 2.67
C ILE A 93 46.50 6.79 2.68
N TRP A 94 47.12 7.76 3.35
CA TRP A 94 46.75 9.17 3.34
C TRP A 94 47.97 9.99 2.91
N ARG A 95 47.83 10.83 1.88
CA ARG A 95 48.93 11.64 1.35
C ARG A 95 48.47 13.07 1.05
N LEU A 96 49.30 14.03 1.46
CA LEU A 96 49.08 15.44 1.17
C LEU A 96 50.32 16.02 0.48
N ARG A 97 50.13 16.73 -0.63
CA ARG A 97 51.21 17.33 -1.42
C ARG A 97 50.96 18.82 -1.67
N ARG A 98 52.04 19.56 -1.89
CA ARG A 98 52.02 20.93 -2.41
C ARG A 98 52.28 20.94 -3.91
N ALA A 99 51.68 21.91 -4.60
CA ALA A 99 51.83 22.06 -6.03
C ALA A 99 53.31 22.15 -6.45
N ARG A 100 53.67 21.46 -7.55
CA ARG A 100 55.01 21.48 -8.15
C ARG A 100 56.14 21.00 -7.21
N GLY A 101 55.82 20.31 -6.11
CA GLY A 101 56.82 19.79 -5.17
C GLY A 101 57.59 20.88 -4.41
N LYS A 102 57.02 22.09 -4.27
CA LYS A 102 57.66 23.20 -3.55
C LYS A 102 57.06 23.40 -2.16
N ALA A 103 57.90 23.71 -1.16
CA ALA A 103 57.48 23.90 0.23
C ALA A 103 56.51 25.10 0.43
N ASP A 104 56.57 26.08 -0.47
CA ASP A 104 55.70 27.26 -0.54
C ASP A 104 54.51 27.09 -1.50
N GLY A 105 54.36 25.92 -2.13
CA GLY A 105 53.28 25.63 -3.06
C GLY A 105 51.90 25.51 -2.39
N LYS A 106 50.84 25.78 -3.16
CA LYS A 106 49.43 25.59 -2.72
C LYS A 106 49.16 24.10 -2.45
N LEU A 107 48.47 23.81 -1.34
CA LEU A 107 48.05 22.45 -1.00
C LEU A 107 47.15 21.86 -2.09
N GLN A 108 47.43 20.62 -2.47
CA GLN A 108 46.58 19.81 -3.35
C GLN A 108 45.50 19.09 -2.52
N PRO A 109 44.41 18.62 -3.16
CA PRO A 109 43.47 17.73 -2.49
C PRO A 109 44.19 16.52 -1.89
N VAL A 110 43.74 16.09 -0.71
CA VAL A 110 44.27 14.90 -0.04
C VAL A 110 44.01 13.68 -0.91
N GLU A 111 45.06 12.89 -1.14
CA GLU A 111 44.98 11.58 -1.77
C GLU A 111 44.74 10.53 -0.68
N ARG A 112 43.68 9.73 -0.83
CA ARG A 112 43.40 8.56 0.02
C ARG A 112 43.34 7.31 -0.84
N ARG A 113 43.87 6.21 -0.34
CA ARG A 113 43.81 4.91 -1.02
C ARG A 113 43.73 3.77 -0.01
N LEU A 114 42.84 2.83 -0.27
CA LEU A 114 42.76 1.54 0.42
C LEU A 114 43.07 0.44 -0.59
N ALA A 115 44.01 -0.43 -0.26
CA ALA A 115 44.40 -1.56 -1.10
C ALA A 115 44.63 -2.81 -0.27
N ASN A 116 44.54 -3.99 -0.89
CA ASN A 116 45.02 -5.22 -0.29
C ASN A 116 46.56 -5.20 -0.29
N ALA A 117 47.17 -5.32 0.88
CA ALA A 117 48.63 -5.21 1.05
C ALA A 117 49.39 -6.41 0.47
N THR A 118 48.72 -7.56 0.31
CA THR A 118 49.30 -8.80 -0.23
C THR A 118 49.17 -8.88 -1.75
N THR A 119 48.01 -8.53 -2.31
CA THR A 119 47.75 -8.63 -3.76
C THR A 119 48.00 -7.33 -4.53
N GLY A 120 48.02 -6.19 -3.85
CA GLY A 120 48.13 -4.87 -4.46
C GLY A 120 46.84 -4.34 -5.10
N GLU A 121 45.73 -5.07 -4.99
CA GLU A 121 44.41 -4.68 -5.51
C GLU A 121 43.88 -3.42 -4.81
N ILE A 122 43.48 -2.41 -5.58
CA ILE A 122 42.90 -1.17 -5.05
C ILE A 122 41.42 -1.39 -4.76
N LEU A 123 41.02 -1.20 -3.50
CA LEU A 123 39.64 -1.36 -3.03
C LEU A 123 38.86 -0.04 -3.05
N ALA A 124 39.52 1.09 -2.77
CA ALA A 124 38.92 2.42 -2.85
C ALA A 124 39.95 3.53 -2.98
N GLU A 125 39.58 4.60 -3.69
CA GLU A 125 40.36 5.86 -3.78
C GLU A 125 39.54 7.10 -3.40
N LYS A 126 38.23 6.95 -3.15
CA LYS A 126 37.35 8.03 -2.67
C LYS A 126 37.18 7.94 -1.15
N ALA A 127 37.21 9.08 -0.48
CA ALA A 127 37.10 9.16 0.99
C ALA A 127 35.86 8.45 1.56
N ALA A 128 34.66 8.75 1.05
CA ALA A 128 33.42 8.16 1.57
C ALA A 128 33.32 6.63 1.32
N GLU A 129 33.88 6.15 0.21
CA GLU A 129 33.92 4.73 -0.12
C GLU A 129 34.93 3.99 0.75
N MET A 130 36.10 4.60 0.98
CA MET A 130 37.11 4.09 1.92
C MET A 130 36.57 4.01 3.34
N ASP A 131 35.88 5.06 3.83
CA ASP A 131 35.27 5.07 5.17
C ASP A 131 34.24 3.95 5.32
N ARG A 132 33.37 3.76 4.32
CA ARG A 132 32.38 2.68 4.28
C ARG A 132 33.04 1.29 4.29
N ILE A 133 34.05 1.05 3.46
CA ILE A 133 34.72 -0.26 3.37
C ILE A 133 35.49 -0.55 4.65
N ILE A 134 36.16 0.45 5.23
CA ILE A 134 36.85 0.27 6.52
C ILE A 134 35.83 -0.06 7.61
N GLU A 135 34.72 0.67 7.70
CA GLU A 135 33.66 0.39 8.68
C GLU A 135 33.04 -1.01 8.48
N GLU A 136 32.76 -1.41 7.25
CA GLU A 136 32.23 -2.74 6.92
C GLU A 136 33.22 -3.87 7.27
N LYS A 137 34.50 -3.69 6.97
CA LYS A 137 35.54 -4.73 7.15
C LYS A 137 36.04 -4.82 8.60
N THR A 138 36.03 -3.71 9.34
CA THR A 138 36.55 -3.66 10.72
C THR A 138 35.47 -3.57 11.79
N GLY A 139 34.24 -3.18 11.43
CA GLY A 139 33.18 -2.83 12.38
C GLY A 139 33.37 -1.48 13.08
N LEU A 140 34.42 -0.73 12.71
CA LEU A 140 34.89 0.46 13.42
C LEU A 140 34.84 1.69 12.53
N ASP A 141 33.95 2.62 12.88
CA ASP A 141 34.05 4.01 12.43
C ASP A 141 35.15 4.74 13.22
N VAL A 142 35.42 6.00 12.86
CA VAL A 142 36.46 6.80 13.52
C VAL A 142 36.23 6.93 15.03
N HIS A 143 34.98 7.00 15.48
CA HIS A 143 34.64 7.17 16.90
C HIS A 143 34.80 5.87 17.69
N ARG A 144 34.40 4.72 17.11
CA ARG A 144 34.62 3.39 17.68
C ARG A 144 36.11 3.06 17.72
N PHE A 145 36.88 3.38 16.69
CA PHE A 145 38.33 3.15 16.67
C PHE A 145 39.07 3.93 17.78
N LEU A 146 38.74 5.21 17.97
CA LEU A 146 39.27 6.05 19.06
C LEU A 146 38.81 5.63 20.48
N ARG A 147 37.88 4.69 20.60
CA ARG A 147 37.38 4.21 21.91
C ARG A 147 37.65 2.73 22.17
N SER A 148 37.97 1.95 21.16
CA SER A 148 38.19 0.51 21.29
C SER A 148 39.59 0.06 20.91
N VAL A 149 40.33 0.86 20.13
CA VAL A 149 41.68 0.57 19.64
C VAL A 149 42.70 1.60 20.14
N LEU A 150 42.39 2.90 20.06
CA LEU A 150 43.27 3.98 20.52
C LEU A 150 42.65 4.68 21.73
N LEU A 151 43.06 4.36 22.96
CA LEU A 151 42.63 5.10 24.15
C LEU A 151 43.35 6.45 24.21
N ALA A 152 42.86 7.45 23.50
CA ALA A 152 43.41 8.81 23.51
C ALA A 152 43.12 9.54 24.83
N GLN A 153 43.98 10.51 25.15
CA GLN A 153 43.95 11.33 26.37
C GLN A 153 42.52 11.82 26.73
N GLY A 154 42.02 11.46 27.92
CA GLY A 154 40.76 11.95 28.52
C GLY A 154 39.43 11.31 28.08
N GLN A 155 39.39 10.42 27.08
CA GLN A 155 38.12 9.95 26.48
C GLN A 155 37.31 8.95 27.34
N PHE A 156 37.96 8.04 28.08
CA PHE A 156 37.24 7.11 28.98
C PHE A 156 36.89 7.72 30.32
N ALA A 157 37.71 8.64 30.82
CA ALA A 157 37.34 9.45 31.98
C ALA A 157 36.05 10.25 31.70
N ALA A 158 35.86 10.71 30.46
CA ALA A 158 34.62 11.32 30.01
C ALA A 158 33.44 10.32 29.96
N PHE A 159 33.66 9.06 29.53
CA PHE A 159 32.62 8.02 29.58
C PHE A 159 32.20 7.65 31.01
N LEU A 160 33.16 7.58 31.94
CA LEU A 160 32.89 7.35 33.36
C LEU A 160 32.04 8.47 33.97
N LYS A 161 32.35 9.72 33.63
CA LYS A 161 31.69 10.93 34.14
C LYS A 161 30.51 11.41 33.29
N ALA A 162 30.19 10.69 32.21
CA ALA A 162 29.08 11.02 31.32
C ALA A 162 27.75 10.89 32.06
N LYS A 163 26.80 11.77 31.77
CA LYS A 163 25.43 11.60 32.30
C LYS A 163 24.80 10.33 31.71
N PRO A 164 23.79 9.73 32.35
CA PRO A 164 23.14 8.50 31.85
C PRO A 164 22.71 8.56 30.38
N ASN A 165 22.16 9.69 29.92
CA ASN A 165 21.76 9.87 28.51
C ASN A 165 22.95 9.95 27.55
N GLU A 166 24.01 10.67 27.92
CA GLU A 166 25.22 10.74 27.11
C GLU A 166 25.87 9.35 27.05
N ARG A 167 25.92 8.63 28.16
CA ARG A 167 26.43 7.25 28.23
C ARG A 167 25.61 6.28 27.39
N ALA A 168 24.28 6.42 27.40
CA ALA A 168 23.34 5.70 26.55
C ALA A 168 23.66 5.87 25.07
N GLU A 169 23.76 7.11 24.58
CA GLU A 169 24.11 7.40 23.18
C GLU A 169 25.49 6.84 22.81
N LEU A 170 26.44 6.86 23.74
CA LEU A 170 27.77 6.29 23.54
C LEU A 170 27.69 4.76 23.39
N LEU A 171 26.93 4.08 24.25
CA LEU A 171 26.73 2.63 24.19
C LEU A 171 25.97 2.21 22.93
N GLU A 172 24.97 2.97 22.52
CA GLU A 172 24.19 2.72 21.30
C GLU A 172 25.08 2.69 20.07
N LYS A 173 25.91 3.73 19.92
CA LYS A 173 26.86 3.84 18.81
C LYS A 173 27.91 2.74 18.84
N ILE A 174 28.33 2.25 20.00
CA ILE A 174 29.36 1.21 20.11
C ILE A 174 28.80 -0.19 19.85
N THR A 175 27.54 -0.44 20.23
CA THR A 175 26.94 -1.78 20.19
C THR A 175 25.91 -1.99 19.09
N GLY A 176 25.60 -0.95 18.31
CA GLY A 176 24.72 -1.03 17.15
C GLY A 176 23.24 -1.19 17.53
N THR A 177 22.81 -0.63 18.66
CA THR A 177 21.43 -0.74 19.15
C THR A 177 20.48 0.33 18.59
N GLU A 178 20.85 1.02 17.52
CA GLU A 178 20.06 2.08 16.87
C GLU A 178 18.68 1.58 16.41
N ILE A 179 18.59 0.31 16.02
CA ILE A 179 17.33 -0.36 15.65
C ILE A 179 16.26 -0.29 16.75
N TYR A 180 16.66 -0.28 18.02
CA TYR A 180 15.72 -0.20 19.14
C TYR A 180 15.12 1.20 19.27
N SER A 181 15.89 2.24 18.92
CA SER A 181 15.41 3.61 18.82
C SER A 181 14.37 3.74 17.71
N ASP A 182 14.66 3.19 16.52
CA ASP A 182 13.75 3.20 15.38
C ASP A 182 12.43 2.48 15.68
N LEU A 183 12.50 1.30 16.31
CA LEU A 183 11.32 0.54 16.72
C LEU A 183 10.48 1.27 17.78
N SER A 184 11.13 2.01 18.69
CA SER A 184 10.47 2.85 19.69
C SER A 184 9.68 4.00 19.03
N VAL A 185 10.30 4.72 18.10
CA VAL A 185 9.64 5.79 17.33
C VAL A 185 8.49 5.22 16.52
N LEU A 186 8.70 4.10 15.83
CA LEU A 186 7.66 3.45 15.02
C LEU A 186 6.43 3.06 15.84
N ALA A 187 6.63 2.48 17.03
CA ALA A 187 5.52 2.12 17.92
C ALA A 187 4.74 3.35 18.39
N PHE A 188 5.44 4.45 18.70
CA PHE A 188 4.84 5.71 19.11
C PHE A 188 4.02 6.37 17.98
N GLU A 189 4.61 6.50 16.80
CA GLU A 189 3.97 7.12 15.64
C GLU A 189 2.77 6.30 15.15
N THR A 190 2.90 4.97 15.11
CA THR A 190 1.82 4.10 14.68
C THR A 190 0.64 4.16 15.65
N HIS A 191 0.89 4.14 16.97
CA HIS A 191 -0.18 4.39 17.94
C HIS A 191 -0.86 5.73 17.72
N LYS A 192 -0.09 6.82 17.58
CA LYS A 192 -0.64 8.17 17.37
C LYS A 192 -1.56 8.23 16.14
N ALA A 193 -1.15 7.61 15.04
CA ALA A 193 -1.95 7.56 13.82
C ALA A 193 -3.25 6.74 14.01
N LYS A 194 -3.18 5.59 14.69
CA LYS A 194 -4.34 4.72 14.93
C LYS A 194 -5.33 5.33 15.92
N ASP A 195 -4.83 5.97 16.97
CA ASP A 195 -5.62 6.69 17.96
C ASP A 195 -6.34 7.89 17.34
N GLU A 196 -5.66 8.69 16.51
CA GLU A 196 -6.28 9.80 15.77
C GLU A 196 -7.37 9.32 14.79
N ALA A 197 -7.13 8.20 14.09
CA ALA A 197 -8.12 7.61 13.21
C ALA A 197 -9.37 7.13 13.98
N ALA A 198 -9.19 6.46 15.12
CA ALA A 198 -10.29 6.04 15.99
C ALA A 198 -11.06 7.25 16.54
N ARG A 199 -10.36 8.30 17.00
CA ARG A 199 -10.98 9.55 17.47
C ARG A 199 -11.80 10.23 16.38
N THR A 200 -11.24 10.35 15.17
CA THR A 200 -11.94 10.94 14.02
C THR A 200 -13.21 10.16 13.67
N LEU A 201 -13.15 8.82 13.69
CA LEU A 201 -14.32 7.96 13.48
C LEU A 201 -15.36 8.17 14.58
N LYS A 202 -14.93 8.28 15.84
CA LYS A 202 -15.79 8.52 17.00
C LYS A 202 -16.51 9.87 16.91
N GLU A 203 -15.80 10.92 16.52
CA GLU A 203 -16.39 12.25 16.31
C GLU A 203 -17.41 12.24 15.16
N ARG A 204 -17.09 11.59 14.03
CA ARG A 204 -18.02 11.43 12.91
C ARG A 204 -19.29 10.66 13.29
N LEU A 205 -19.14 9.59 14.07
CA LEU A 205 -20.27 8.81 14.59
C LEU A 205 -21.08 9.55 15.65
N GLY A 206 -20.42 10.37 16.48
CA GLY A 206 -21.05 11.25 17.44
C GLY A 206 -21.90 12.34 16.78
N ALA A 207 -21.47 12.84 15.63
CA ALA A 207 -22.20 13.84 14.84
C ALA A 207 -23.48 13.28 14.17
N VAL A 208 -23.61 11.95 14.03
CA VAL A 208 -24.84 11.31 13.55
C VAL A 208 -25.85 11.27 14.71
N THR A 209 -26.80 12.20 14.69
CA THR A 209 -27.93 12.20 15.62
C THR A 209 -29.01 11.25 15.14
N VAL A 210 -29.37 10.31 16.01
CA VAL A 210 -30.54 9.43 15.87
C VAL A 210 -31.53 9.77 16.96
N LEU A 211 -32.81 9.60 16.65
CA LEU A 211 -33.86 9.71 17.64
C LEU A 211 -33.72 8.59 18.67
N ASP A 212 -34.01 8.91 19.92
CA ASP A 212 -34.20 7.90 20.94
C ASP A 212 -35.42 7.03 20.62
N ASP A 213 -35.52 5.87 21.27
CA ASP A 213 -36.60 4.92 20.96
C ASP A 213 -37.99 5.50 21.30
N ALA A 214 -38.06 6.40 22.29
CA ALA A 214 -39.27 7.13 22.61
C ALA A 214 -39.67 8.13 21.52
N GLY A 215 -38.73 8.94 21.01
CA GLY A 215 -38.95 9.88 19.92
C GLY A 215 -39.32 9.18 18.62
N ARG A 216 -38.70 8.02 18.33
CA ARG A 216 -39.05 7.21 17.17
C ARG A 216 -40.45 6.59 17.28
N ALA A 217 -40.77 5.98 18.42
CA ALA A 217 -42.11 5.43 18.66
C ALA A 217 -43.20 6.52 18.57
N HIS A 218 -42.89 7.75 19.00
CA HIS A 218 -43.78 8.88 18.87
C HIS A 218 -44.04 9.26 17.40
N LEU A 219 -43.01 9.29 16.55
CA LEU A 219 -43.17 9.54 15.11
C LEU A 219 -43.94 8.42 14.40
N GLU A 220 -43.66 7.16 14.71
CA GLU A 220 -44.38 6.00 14.15
C GLU A 220 -45.86 5.99 14.59
N GLY A 221 -46.13 6.35 15.85
CA GLY A 221 -47.49 6.57 16.34
C GLY A 221 -48.20 7.71 15.62
N SER A 222 -47.51 8.86 15.47
CA SER A 222 -48.04 10.03 14.75
C SER A 222 -48.30 9.72 13.27
N LEU A 223 -47.44 8.91 12.63
CA LEU A 223 -47.63 8.45 11.25
C LEU A 223 -48.87 7.58 11.14
N THR A 224 -49.04 6.61 12.05
CA THR A 224 -50.20 5.72 12.08
C THR A 224 -51.51 6.48 12.27
N GLU A 225 -51.50 7.45 13.19
CA GLU A 225 -52.64 8.34 13.42
C GLU A 225 -52.93 9.20 12.19
N ALA A 226 -51.89 9.78 11.58
CA ALA A 226 -52.02 10.57 10.37
C ALA A 226 -52.54 9.77 9.18
N GLN A 227 -52.12 8.50 9.03
CA GLN A 227 -52.59 7.59 7.98
C GLN A 227 -54.08 7.28 8.15
N THR A 228 -54.49 6.97 9.38
CA THR A 228 -55.89 6.71 9.73
C THR A 228 -56.76 7.94 9.43
N ASN A 229 -56.28 9.13 9.81
CA ASN A 229 -56.97 10.39 9.56
C ASN A 229 -57.04 10.74 8.06
N ALA A 230 -55.97 10.51 7.30
CA ALA A 230 -55.97 10.74 5.86
C ALA A 230 -56.94 9.81 5.13
N ALA A 231 -56.99 8.52 5.49
CA ALA A 231 -57.94 7.56 4.92
C ALA A 231 -59.40 7.93 5.22
N ARG A 232 -59.68 8.38 6.46
CA ARG A 232 -61.00 8.90 6.84
C ARG A 232 -61.38 10.14 6.02
N LEU A 233 -60.51 11.15 5.97
CA LEU A 233 -60.74 12.40 5.23
C LEU A 233 -60.89 12.16 3.71
N GLN A 234 -60.14 11.22 3.14
CA GLN A 234 -60.30 10.82 1.74
C GLN A 234 -61.70 10.27 1.47
N THR A 235 -62.18 9.38 2.34
CA THR A 235 -63.52 8.78 2.23
C THR A 235 -64.59 9.86 2.39
N GLU A 236 -64.50 10.70 3.42
CA GLU A 236 -65.43 11.81 3.68
C GLU A 236 -65.46 12.81 2.51
N SER A 237 -64.29 13.17 1.96
CA SER A 237 -64.19 14.06 0.80
C SER A 237 -64.85 13.45 -0.45
N GLN A 238 -64.63 12.16 -0.72
CA GLN A 238 -65.25 11.46 -1.84
C GLN A 238 -66.78 11.39 -1.72
N VAL A 239 -67.30 11.08 -0.52
CA VAL A 239 -68.74 11.06 -0.25
C VAL A 239 -69.35 12.44 -0.41
N ALA A 240 -68.74 13.48 0.18
CA ALA A 240 -69.23 14.86 0.07
C ALA A 240 -69.23 15.36 -1.38
N ALA A 241 -68.18 15.02 -2.16
CA ALA A 241 -68.11 15.37 -3.58
C ALA A 241 -69.17 14.64 -4.42
N GLN A 242 -69.47 13.38 -4.10
CA GLN A 242 -70.55 12.63 -4.75
C GLN A 242 -71.92 13.23 -4.42
N GLN A 243 -72.18 13.48 -3.14
CA GLN A 243 -73.43 14.08 -2.69
C GLN A 243 -73.68 15.46 -3.31
N LEU A 244 -72.64 16.28 -3.46
CA LEU A 244 -72.71 17.57 -4.15
C LEU A 244 -73.10 17.42 -5.63
N ARG A 245 -72.51 16.44 -6.34
CA ARG A 245 -72.85 16.16 -7.74
C ARG A 245 -74.32 15.76 -7.88
N ASP A 246 -74.76 14.84 -7.02
CA ASP A 246 -76.13 14.32 -7.03
C ASP A 246 -77.15 15.42 -6.72
N GLN A 247 -76.87 16.32 -5.77
CA GLN A 247 -77.75 17.44 -5.42
C GLN A 247 -77.78 18.54 -6.50
N ARG A 248 -76.65 18.81 -7.18
CA ARG A 248 -76.62 19.73 -8.34
C ARG A 248 -77.46 19.19 -9.49
N GLU A 249 -77.37 17.89 -9.77
CA GLU A 249 -78.19 17.26 -10.82
C GLU A 249 -79.68 17.30 -10.46
N HIS A 250 -80.04 16.98 -9.20
CA HIS A 250 -81.42 17.04 -8.74
C HIS A 250 -82.03 18.45 -8.83
N ALA A 251 -81.27 19.48 -8.44
CA ALA A 251 -81.72 20.88 -8.53
C ALA A 251 -82.01 21.32 -9.98
N VAL A 252 -81.15 20.92 -10.93
CA VAL A 252 -81.35 21.20 -12.36
C VAL A 252 -82.62 20.52 -12.88
N ILE A 253 -82.83 19.24 -12.56
CA ILE A 253 -84.00 18.47 -12.99
C ILE A 253 -85.30 19.09 -12.46
N VAL A 254 -85.35 19.47 -11.18
CA VAL A 254 -86.57 20.03 -10.59
C VAL A 254 -86.88 21.44 -11.11
N ALA A 255 -85.87 22.29 -11.32
CA ALA A 255 -86.06 23.60 -11.93
C ALA A 255 -86.63 23.48 -13.36
N GLU A 256 -86.12 22.52 -14.13
CA GLU A 256 -86.57 22.28 -15.50
C GLU A 256 -87.99 21.68 -15.55
N LEU A 257 -88.32 20.76 -14.63
CA LEU A 257 -89.69 20.24 -14.45
C LEU A 257 -90.69 21.34 -14.08
N ALA A 258 -90.35 22.22 -13.14
CA ALA A 258 -91.23 23.32 -12.73
C ALA A 258 -91.52 24.28 -13.90
N LYS A 259 -90.49 24.62 -14.68
CA LYS A 259 -90.61 25.47 -15.87
C LYS A 259 -91.50 24.83 -16.94
N LEU A 260 -91.29 23.56 -17.25
CA LEU A 260 -92.07 22.84 -18.26
C LEU A 260 -93.52 22.60 -17.81
N THR A 261 -93.75 22.37 -16.51
CA THR A 261 -95.10 22.19 -15.94
C THR A 261 -95.92 23.48 -16.03
N ALA A 262 -95.33 24.63 -15.66
CA ALA A 262 -95.97 25.93 -15.80
C ALA A 262 -96.27 26.28 -17.27
N SER A 263 -95.33 25.95 -18.17
CA SER A 263 -95.53 26.11 -19.61
C SER A 263 -96.69 25.24 -20.13
N HIS A 264 -96.77 23.98 -19.69
CA HIS A 264 -97.85 23.07 -20.06
C HIS A 264 -99.22 23.57 -19.56
N GLN A 265 -99.31 24.08 -18.33
CA GLN A 265 -100.56 24.59 -17.75
C GLN A 265 -101.08 25.83 -18.51
N THR A 266 -100.18 26.72 -18.93
CA THR A 266 -100.51 27.89 -19.76
C THR A 266 -101.03 27.49 -21.16
N LEU A 267 -100.42 26.46 -21.75
CA LEU A 267 -100.86 25.90 -23.04
C LEU A 267 -102.25 25.26 -22.93
N GLN A 268 -102.58 24.61 -21.82
CA GLN A 268 -103.90 24.00 -21.59
C GLN A 268 -105.02 25.04 -21.43
N GLN A 269 -104.77 26.15 -20.73
CA GLN A 269 -105.75 27.24 -20.60
C GLN A 269 -106.04 27.93 -21.95
N SER A 270 -105.00 28.11 -22.78
CA SER A 270 -105.13 28.70 -24.11
C SER A 270 -105.89 27.79 -25.09
N LYS A 271 -105.76 26.46 -24.93
CA LYS A 271 -106.49 25.44 -25.71
C LYS A 271 -108.01 25.47 -25.45
N ALA A 272 -108.43 25.72 -24.21
CA ALA A 272 -109.84 25.76 -23.84
C ALA A 272 -110.61 26.94 -24.48
N GLY A 273 -109.95 28.10 -24.65
CA GLY A 273 -110.54 29.28 -25.30
C GLY A 273 -110.76 29.12 -26.81
N LEU A 274 -109.76 28.60 -27.54
CA LEU A 274 -109.86 28.40 -28.99
C LEU A 274 -110.86 27.29 -29.39
N SER A 275 -111.13 26.34 -28.49
CA SER A 275 -112.09 25.25 -28.73
C SER A 275 -113.51 25.75 -28.98
N ALA A 276 -113.93 26.87 -28.37
CA ALA A 276 -115.27 27.43 -28.55
C ALA A 276 -115.42 28.16 -29.89
N GLU A 277 -114.35 28.80 -30.36
CA GLU A 277 -114.30 29.61 -31.59
C GLU A 277 -114.31 28.76 -32.87
N VAL A 278 -113.67 27.57 -32.84
CA VAL A 278 -113.65 26.60 -33.96
C VAL A 278 -115.04 26.02 -34.27
N SER A 279 -115.91 25.88 -33.28
CA SER A 279 -117.25 25.29 -33.50
C SER A 279 -118.16 26.17 -34.36
N LYS A 280 -117.97 27.50 -34.30
CA LYS A 280 -118.83 28.50 -34.94
C LYS A 280 -118.47 28.74 -36.41
N THR A 281 -117.19 28.64 -36.74
CA THR A 281 -116.66 28.85 -38.11
C THR A 281 -116.79 27.60 -38.99
N LYS A 282 -116.90 26.40 -38.39
CA LYS A 282 -117.08 25.12 -39.08
C LYS A 282 -118.39 24.99 -39.87
N ALA A 283 -119.47 25.61 -39.40
CA ALA A 283 -120.78 25.52 -40.06
C ALA A 283 -120.86 26.25 -41.42
N ALA A 284 -120.05 27.32 -41.62
CA ALA A 284 -120.03 28.12 -42.85
C ALA A 284 -119.14 27.54 -43.96
N ALA A 285 -118.17 26.69 -43.61
CA ALA A 285 -117.24 26.07 -44.55
C ALA A 285 -117.87 24.88 -45.33
N GLU A 286 -118.90 24.25 -44.76
CA GLU A 286 -119.43 22.98 -45.27
C GLU A 286 -120.30 23.10 -46.53
N GLU A 287 -120.88 24.28 -46.75
CA GLU A 287 -121.67 24.59 -47.95
C GLU A 287 -120.78 24.81 -49.19
N ALA A 288 -119.58 25.37 -49.01
CA ALA A 288 -118.63 25.58 -50.11
C ALA A 288 -117.97 24.28 -50.60
N LYS A 289 -117.81 23.28 -49.72
CA LYS A 289 -117.17 21.98 -50.02
C LYS A 289 -117.94 21.11 -51.01
N GLN A 290 -119.27 21.19 -51.09
CA GLN A 290 -120.07 20.31 -51.96
C GLN A 290 -119.82 20.53 -53.46
N GLN A 291 -119.38 21.73 -53.87
CA GLN A 291 -119.07 22.03 -55.27
C GLN A 291 -117.63 21.63 -55.67
N ARG A 292 -116.70 21.55 -54.71
CA ARG A 292 -115.33 21.03 -54.91
C ARG A 292 -115.31 19.51 -55.13
N ALA A 293 -116.18 18.79 -54.42
CA ALA A 293 -116.19 17.33 -54.37
C ALA A 293 -116.34 16.60 -55.74
N LYS A 294 -116.78 17.28 -56.81
CA LYS A 294 -116.90 16.68 -58.16
C LYS A 294 -115.58 16.65 -58.97
N ARG A 295 -114.54 17.36 -58.53
CA ARG A 295 -113.19 17.35 -59.15
C ARG A 295 -112.14 16.60 -58.33
N GLU A 296 -112.52 16.20 -57.12
CA GLU A 296 -111.70 15.51 -56.10
C GLU A 296 -110.97 14.24 -56.58
N PRO A 297 -111.59 13.31 -57.34
CA PRO A 297 -110.94 12.02 -57.65
C PRO A 297 -109.67 12.15 -58.49
N MET A 298 -109.60 13.19 -59.33
CA MET A 298 -108.45 13.46 -60.20
C MET A 298 -107.29 14.12 -59.43
N TRP A 299 -107.60 14.95 -58.41
CA TRP A 299 -106.58 15.55 -57.54
C TRP A 299 -106.08 14.58 -56.46
N GLU A 300 -106.89 13.64 -56.01
CA GLU A 300 -106.48 12.61 -55.03
C GLU A 300 -105.38 11.70 -55.59
N GLN A 301 -105.52 11.27 -56.85
CA GLN A 301 -104.49 10.48 -57.52
C GLN A 301 -103.17 11.26 -57.65
N SER A 302 -103.25 12.57 -57.93
CA SER A 302 -102.09 13.43 -58.15
C SER A 302 -101.45 13.91 -56.83
N ALA A 303 -102.24 14.10 -55.76
CA ALA A 303 -101.76 14.45 -54.41
C ALA A 303 -101.11 13.25 -53.69
N GLY A 304 -101.61 12.03 -53.92
CA GLY A 304 -101.01 10.81 -53.40
C GLY A 304 -99.58 10.58 -53.91
N MET A 305 -99.33 10.87 -55.19
CA MET A 305 -97.99 10.79 -55.78
C MET A 305 -97.06 11.91 -55.27
N ALA A 306 -97.58 13.11 -54.99
CA ALA A 306 -96.81 14.22 -54.42
C ALA A 306 -96.42 13.98 -52.94
N ALA A 307 -97.33 13.47 -52.11
CA ALA A 307 -97.06 13.14 -50.72
C ALA A 307 -96.02 12.01 -50.57
N GLN A 308 -96.03 11.03 -51.48
CA GLN A 308 -94.99 9.98 -51.52
C GLN A 308 -93.63 10.55 -51.93
N SER A 309 -93.58 11.54 -52.84
CA SER A 309 -92.34 12.26 -53.17
C SER A 309 -91.77 13.00 -51.95
N ASP A 310 -92.59 13.77 -51.23
CA ASP A 310 -92.14 14.55 -50.05
C ASP A 310 -91.67 13.63 -48.90
N GLN A 311 -92.32 12.47 -48.73
CA GLN A 311 -91.89 11.46 -47.77
C GLN A 311 -90.50 10.90 -48.11
N PHE A 312 -90.21 10.62 -49.38
CA PHE A 312 -88.88 10.20 -49.80
C PHE A 312 -87.83 11.31 -49.64
N GLU A 313 -88.20 12.58 -49.81
CA GLU A 313 -87.29 13.71 -49.56
C GLU A 313 -86.96 13.91 -48.08
N LYS A 314 -87.93 13.71 -47.19
CA LYS A 314 -87.68 13.75 -45.74
C LYS A 314 -86.76 12.62 -45.29
N GLN A 315 -87.00 11.40 -45.78
CA GLN A 315 -86.12 10.24 -45.54
C GLN A 315 -84.73 10.45 -46.11
N LEU A 316 -84.61 11.12 -47.28
CA LEU A 316 -83.34 11.54 -47.85
C LEU A 316 -82.59 12.53 -46.94
N GLY A 317 -83.30 13.48 -46.32
CA GLY A 317 -82.73 14.43 -45.37
C GLY A 317 -82.17 13.77 -44.10
N GLU A 318 -82.93 12.83 -43.53
CA GLU A 318 -82.51 12.04 -42.36
C GLU A 318 -81.31 11.13 -42.69
N SER A 319 -81.34 10.43 -43.83
CA SER A 319 -80.22 9.61 -44.32
C SER A 319 -78.96 10.45 -44.56
N ARG A 320 -79.11 11.68 -45.09
CA ARG A 320 -77.98 12.61 -45.30
C ARG A 320 -77.37 13.12 -43.99
N ALA A 321 -78.17 13.37 -42.96
CA ALA A 321 -77.67 13.76 -41.64
C ALA A 321 -76.88 12.61 -40.98
N MET A 322 -77.40 11.38 -41.06
CA MET A 322 -76.69 10.18 -40.60
C MET A 322 -75.41 9.92 -41.39
N TYR A 323 -75.41 10.18 -42.71
CA TYR A 323 -74.21 10.06 -43.52
C TYR A 323 -73.10 11.01 -43.05
N LEU A 324 -73.42 12.26 -42.69
CA LEU A 324 -72.44 13.24 -42.24
C LEU A 324 -71.79 12.87 -40.89
N THR A 325 -72.57 12.33 -39.94
CA THR A 325 -72.04 11.88 -38.65
C THR A 325 -71.13 10.66 -38.83
N TRP A 326 -71.58 9.64 -39.56
CA TRP A 326 -70.77 8.45 -39.85
C TRP A 326 -69.51 8.77 -40.66
N ALA A 327 -69.56 9.79 -41.53
CA ALA A 327 -68.39 10.24 -42.31
C ALA A 327 -67.33 10.88 -41.41
N LYS A 328 -67.73 11.54 -40.31
CA LYS A 328 -66.81 12.04 -39.29
C LYS A 328 -66.17 10.89 -38.51
N ASP A 329 -66.98 9.94 -38.04
CA ASP A 329 -66.51 8.80 -37.24
C ASP A 329 -65.58 7.87 -38.04
N GLN A 330 -65.78 7.76 -39.36
CA GLN A 330 -64.90 7.01 -40.26
C GLN A 330 -63.54 7.70 -40.44
N LYS A 331 -63.51 9.04 -40.53
CA LYS A 331 -62.27 9.81 -40.59
C LYS A 331 -61.46 9.69 -39.29
N GLU A 332 -62.11 9.71 -38.14
CA GLU A 332 -61.45 9.52 -36.84
C GLU A 332 -60.87 8.10 -36.71
N ALA A 333 -61.59 7.07 -37.16
CA ALA A 333 -61.07 5.70 -37.21
C ALA A 333 -59.88 5.55 -38.17
N ALA A 334 -59.93 6.20 -39.34
CA ALA A 334 -58.81 6.23 -40.29
C ALA A 334 -57.56 6.90 -39.71
N ALA A 335 -57.73 8.01 -38.98
CA ALA A 335 -56.61 8.70 -38.31
C ALA A 335 -55.96 7.86 -37.20
N ARG A 336 -56.74 7.11 -36.42
CA ARG A 336 -56.21 6.18 -35.41
C ARG A 336 -55.40 5.04 -36.05
N ARG A 337 -55.89 4.49 -37.16
CA ARG A 337 -55.16 3.48 -37.93
C ARG A 337 -53.83 4.03 -38.46
N GLU A 338 -53.84 5.20 -39.09
CA GLU A 338 -52.63 5.83 -39.63
C GLU A 338 -51.58 6.10 -38.53
N ALA A 339 -52.03 6.53 -37.35
CA ALA A 339 -51.15 6.72 -36.19
C ALA A 339 -50.53 5.39 -35.71
N ALA A 340 -51.32 4.31 -35.65
CA ALA A 340 -50.83 2.99 -35.27
C ALA A 340 -49.87 2.40 -36.33
N GLU A 341 -50.15 2.58 -37.62
CA GLU A 341 -49.27 2.16 -38.73
C GLU A 341 -47.92 2.92 -38.68
N LYS A 342 -47.91 4.22 -38.38
CA LYS A 342 -46.68 4.99 -38.16
C LYS A 342 -45.88 4.48 -36.96
N ALA A 343 -46.55 4.16 -35.84
CA ALA A 343 -45.92 3.57 -34.68
C ALA A 343 -45.31 2.19 -34.99
N LEU A 344 -46.00 1.36 -35.78
CA LEU A 344 -45.47 0.06 -36.23
C LEU A 344 -44.21 0.22 -37.07
N THR A 345 -44.17 1.16 -38.01
CA THR A 345 -42.97 1.38 -38.84
C THR A 345 -41.76 1.79 -37.99
N ALA A 346 -41.93 2.69 -37.02
CA ALA A 346 -40.86 3.09 -36.12
C ALA A 346 -40.35 1.92 -35.26
N HIS A 347 -41.26 1.10 -34.70
CA HIS A 347 -40.88 -0.09 -33.94
C HIS A 347 -40.25 -1.19 -34.81
N ALA A 348 -40.68 -1.33 -36.07
CA ALA A 348 -40.12 -2.30 -37.00
C ALA A 348 -38.65 -1.98 -37.32
N ASP A 349 -38.32 -0.71 -37.58
CA ASP A 349 -36.94 -0.28 -37.84
C ASP A 349 -36.03 -0.53 -36.62
N GLU A 350 -36.50 -0.23 -35.41
CA GLU A 350 -35.77 -0.52 -34.17
C GLU A 350 -35.52 -2.02 -33.98
N THR A 351 -36.56 -2.84 -34.18
CA THR A 351 -36.47 -4.30 -34.02
C THR A 351 -35.51 -4.90 -35.05
N GLN A 352 -35.57 -4.44 -36.29
CA GLN A 352 -34.70 -4.90 -37.37
C GLN A 352 -33.23 -4.51 -37.14
N ALA A 353 -32.97 -3.31 -36.60
CA ALA A 353 -31.63 -2.88 -36.21
C ALA A 353 -31.05 -3.74 -35.06
N LEU A 354 -31.87 -4.06 -34.05
CA LEU A 354 -31.52 -4.95 -32.94
C LEU A 354 -31.23 -6.38 -33.42
N GLU A 355 -32.08 -6.94 -34.27
CA GLU A 355 -31.89 -8.29 -34.84
C GLU A 355 -30.65 -8.37 -35.75
N ALA A 356 -30.39 -7.34 -36.56
CA ALA A 356 -29.18 -7.26 -37.36
C ALA A 356 -27.92 -7.19 -36.49
N TRP A 357 -27.97 -6.44 -35.38
CA TRP A 357 -26.88 -6.38 -34.41
C TRP A 357 -26.65 -7.74 -33.73
N LEU A 358 -27.70 -8.42 -33.28
CA LEU A 358 -27.60 -9.74 -32.66
C LEU A 358 -27.03 -10.78 -33.63
N LYS A 359 -27.49 -10.78 -34.88
CA LYS A 359 -26.97 -11.68 -35.92
C LYS A 359 -25.50 -11.43 -36.21
N LYS A 360 -25.06 -10.17 -36.20
CA LYS A 360 -23.66 -9.80 -36.41
C LYS A 360 -22.75 -10.22 -35.24
N ASN A 361 -23.27 -10.23 -34.02
CA ASN A 361 -22.52 -10.55 -32.79
C ASN A 361 -22.91 -11.91 -32.21
N ALA A 362 -23.46 -12.83 -33.00
CA ALA A 362 -23.98 -14.11 -32.52
C ALA A 362 -22.94 -14.96 -31.77
N GLY A 363 -21.65 -14.84 -32.12
CA GLY A 363 -20.55 -15.52 -31.42
C GLY A 363 -20.40 -15.08 -29.95
N ASP A 364 -20.88 -13.90 -29.56
CA ASP A 364 -20.82 -13.44 -28.17
C ASP A 364 -21.81 -14.19 -27.26
N ALA A 365 -22.78 -14.91 -27.83
CA ALA A 365 -23.66 -15.80 -27.08
C ALA A 365 -22.89 -17.02 -26.51
N GLU A 366 -22.05 -17.64 -27.35
CA GLU A 366 -21.26 -18.82 -26.99
C GLU A 366 -20.14 -18.48 -26.00
N ILE A 367 -19.64 -17.23 -26.04
CA ILE A 367 -18.68 -16.70 -25.06
C ILE A 367 -19.29 -16.72 -23.64
N GLY A 368 -20.57 -16.35 -23.51
CA GLY A 368 -21.28 -16.39 -22.22
C GLY A 368 -21.30 -17.77 -21.57
N GLU A 369 -21.48 -18.82 -22.36
CA GLU A 369 -21.54 -20.22 -21.88
C GLU A 369 -20.17 -20.83 -21.59
N THR A 370 -19.13 -20.37 -22.30
CA THR A 370 -17.76 -20.90 -22.20
C THR A 370 -16.91 -20.19 -21.14
N LEU A 371 -17.25 -18.95 -20.77
CA LEU A 371 -16.56 -18.13 -19.77
C LEU A 371 -16.30 -18.84 -18.41
N PRO A 372 -17.26 -19.57 -17.80
CA PRO A 372 -16.99 -20.28 -16.55
C PRO A 372 -15.91 -21.37 -16.68
N LYS A 373 -15.90 -22.11 -17.79
CA LYS A 373 -14.89 -23.16 -18.07
C LYS A 373 -13.53 -22.54 -18.31
N LEU A 374 -13.49 -21.44 -19.06
CA LEU A 374 -12.28 -20.69 -19.35
C LEU A 374 -11.62 -20.11 -18.09
N ARG A 375 -12.42 -19.59 -17.14
CA ARG A 375 -11.92 -19.12 -15.82
C ARG A 375 -11.25 -20.23 -15.02
N VAL A 376 -11.80 -21.45 -15.04
CA VAL A 376 -11.20 -22.61 -14.37
C VAL A 376 -9.88 -22.98 -15.06
N ALA A 377 -9.86 -23.05 -16.39
CA ALA A 377 -8.65 -23.38 -17.14
C ALA A 377 -7.51 -22.37 -16.91
N VAL A 378 -7.80 -21.06 -16.90
CA VAL A 378 -6.79 -20.02 -16.62
C VAL A 378 -6.28 -20.09 -15.19
N ARG A 379 -7.13 -20.41 -14.21
CA ARG A 379 -6.71 -20.60 -12.81
C ARG A 379 -5.78 -21.80 -12.65
N GLU A 380 -6.11 -22.92 -13.30
CA GLU A 380 -5.25 -24.12 -13.30
C GLU A 380 -3.90 -23.83 -13.97
N TRP A 381 -3.91 -23.13 -15.10
CA TRP A 381 -2.69 -22.71 -15.78
C TRP A 381 -1.81 -21.81 -14.88
N ARG A 382 -2.40 -20.81 -14.21
CA ARG A 382 -1.70 -19.95 -13.25
C ARG A 382 -0.96 -20.76 -12.17
N GLY A 383 -1.65 -21.74 -11.58
CA GLY A 383 -1.06 -22.55 -10.51
C GLY A 383 0.20 -23.29 -10.95
N VAL A 384 0.18 -23.88 -12.16
CA VAL A 384 1.35 -24.59 -12.70
C VAL A 384 2.44 -23.61 -13.16
N PHE A 385 2.06 -22.48 -13.76
CA PHE A 385 2.98 -21.44 -14.22
C PHE A 385 3.81 -20.85 -13.07
N GLU A 386 3.17 -20.47 -11.95
CA GLU A 386 3.84 -19.93 -10.77
C GLU A 386 4.74 -20.99 -10.09
N LYS A 387 4.25 -22.22 -9.99
CA LYS A 387 5.00 -23.36 -9.46
C LYS A 387 6.27 -23.63 -10.29
N LEU A 388 6.17 -23.58 -11.62
CA LEU A 388 7.30 -23.76 -12.53
C LEU A 388 8.31 -22.61 -12.41
N ALA A 389 7.86 -21.36 -12.35
CA ALA A 389 8.73 -20.19 -12.21
C ALA A 389 9.54 -20.22 -10.90
N GLU A 390 8.87 -20.50 -9.78
CA GLU A 390 9.52 -20.62 -8.48
C GLU A 390 10.43 -21.85 -8.39
N GLY A 391 10.04 -22.96 -9.04
CA GLY A 391 10.87 -24.16 -9.18
C GLY A 391 12.17 -23.90 -9.93
N ARG A 392 12.11 -23.22 -11.09
CA ARG A 392 13.29 -22.88 -11.91
C ARG A 392 14.26 -22.00 -11.14
N LYS A 393 13.75 -21.03 -10.37
CA LYS A 393 14.57 -20.15 -9.53
C LYS A 393 15.35 -20.93 -8.46
N ARG A 394 14.65 -21.78 -7.70
CA ARG A 394 15.29 -22.64 -6.67
C ARG A 394 16.30 -23.61 -7.26
N HIS A 395 16.01 -24.19 -8.43
CA HIS A 395 16.92 -25.08 -9.13
C HIS A 395 18.19 -24.35 -9.63
N ALA A 396 18.06 -23.17 -10.22
CA ALA A 396 19.19 -22.37 -10.66
C ALA A 396 20.11 -21.99 -9.48
N GLU A 397 19.53 -21.63 -8.33
CA GLU A 397 20.28 -21.34 -7.12
C GLU A 397 21.02 -22.58 -6.59
N ALA A 398 20.36 -23.75 -6.62
CA ALA A 398 20.98 -25.02 -6.23
C ALA A 398 22.16 -25.40 -7.14
N LEU A 399 22.06 -25.20 -8.47
CA LEU A 399 23.16 -25.44 -9.41
C LEU A 399 24.40 -24.60 -9.09
N VAL A 400 24.21 -23.31 -8.80
CA VAL A 400 25.31 -22.40 -8.41
C VAL A 400 25.96 -22.88 -7.10
N LEU A 401 25.16 -23.26 -6.11
CA LEU A 401 25.66 -23.78 -4.85
C LEU A 401 26.40 -25.12 -5.01
N HIS A 402 25.92 -26.02 -5.87
CA HIS A 402 26.62 -27.26 -6.21
C HIS A 402 27.96 -27.02 -6.91
N GLN A 403 28.02 -26.06 -7.83
CA GLN A 403 29.27 -25.67 -8.47
C GLN A 403 30.27 -25.09 -7.46
N ASN A 404 29.79 -24.23 -6.56
CA ASN A 404 30.61 -23.66 -5.49
C ASN A 404 31.10 -24.75 -4.54
N LEU A 405 30.24 -25.68 -4.14
CA LEU A 405 30.61 -26.84 -3.32
C LEU A 405 31.73 -27.67 -3.96
N GLY A 406 31.67 -27.87 -5.29
CA GLY A 406 32.72 -28.56 -6.04
C GLY A 406 34.07 -27.83 -5.96
N LYS A 407 34.07 -26.51 -6.17
CA LYS A 407 35.27 -25.65 -6.08
C LYS A 407 35.87 -25.68 -4.67
N THR A 408 35.05 -25.46 -3.64
CA THR A 408 35.46 -25.47 -2.23
C THR A 408 36.03 -26.84 -1.81
N LYS A 409 35.42 -27.96 -2.24
CA LYS A 409 35.97 -29.31 -2.01
C LYS A 409 37.32 -29.52 -2.68
N SER A 410 37.50 -29.04 -3.90
CA SER A 410 38.78 -29.17 -4.62
C SER A 410 39.88 -28.34 -3.98
N ALA A 411 39.56 -27.14 -3.49
CA ALA A 411 40.48 -26.27 -2.75
C ALA A 411 40.93 -26.92 -1.43
N ALA A 412 39.98 -27.44 -0.64
CA ALA A 412 40.28 -28.17 0.59
C ALA A 412 41.19 -29.38 0.34
N ALA A 413 40.91 -30.17 -0.71
CA ALA A 413 41.73 -31.33 -1.07
C ALA A 413 43.17 -30.95 -1.47
N ALA A 414 43.35 -29.83 -2.18
CA ALA A 414 44.66 -29.32 -2.56
C ALA A 414 45.48 -28.86 -1.35
N LEU A 415 44.84 -28.14 -0.40
CA LEU A 415 45.47 -27.69 0.83
C LEU A 415 45.86 -28.86 1.74
N VAL A 416 45.00 -29.88 1.87
CA VAL A 416 45.33 -31.12 2.61
C VAL A 416 46.56 -31.80 1.99
N LYS A 417 46.64 -31.89 0.66
CA LYS A 417 47.80 -32.47 -0.02
C LYS A 417 49.08 -31.68 0.28
N GLN A 418 49.05 -30.36 0.17
CA GLN A 418 50.18 -29.48 0.51
C GLN A 418 50.59 -29.60 1.98
N GLY A 419 49.62 -29.70 2.90
CA GLY A 419 49.88 -29.95 4.32
C GLY A 419 50.59 -31.28 4.58
N THR A 420 50.18 -32.36 3.91
CA THR A 420 50.84 -33.67 4.06
C THR A 420 52.28 -33.70 3.55
N GLU A 421 52.55 -33.03 2.43
CA GLU A 421 53.89 -32.91 1.85
C GLU A 421 54.80 -32.02 2.73
N GLY A 422 54.27 -30.90 3.23
CA GLY A 422 54.97 -30.01 4.15
C GLY A 422 55.29 -30.68 5.49
N ALA A 423 54.37 -31.47 6.06
CA ALA A 423 54.58 -32.16 7.33
C ALA A 423 55.69 -33.22 7.23
N ALA A 424 55.79 -33.92 6.10
CA ALA A 424 56.87 -34.86 5.84
C ALA A 424 58.24 -34.16 5.77
N LYS A 425 58.29 -32.97 5.16
CA LYS A 425 59.51 -32.15 5.10
C LYS A 425 59.89 -31.57 6.47
N ALA A 426 58.92 -31.04 7.22
CA ALA A 426 59.15 -30.51 8.57
C ALA A 426 59.71 -31.58 9.52
N LYS A 427 59.23 -32.82 9.41
CA LYS A 427 59.77 -33.95 10.17
C LYS A 427 61.26 -34.21 9.87
N LYS A 428 61.69 -34.07 8.61
CA LYS A 428 63.09 -34.23 8.20
C LYS A 428 63.94 -33.05 8.70
N ASP A 429 63.45 -31.83 8.54
CA ASP A 429 64.17 -30.61 8.94
C ASP A 429 64.31 -30.52 10.48
N ARG A 430 63.30 -31.01 11.23
CA ARG A 430 63.37 -31.15 12.70
C ARG A 430 64.46 -32.12 13.16
N ALA A 431 64.62 -33.25 12.45
CA ALA A 431 65.69 -34.21 12.75
C ALA A 431 67.08 -33.65 12.45
N GLU A 432 67.22 -32.87 11.36
CA GLU A 432 68.49 -32.21 11.03
C GLU A 432 68.82 -31.09 12.03
N LEU A 433 67.83 -30.30 12.46
CA LEU A 433 68.03 -29.28 13.50
C LEU A 433 68.44 -29.91 14.84
N GLU A 434 67.86 -31.05 15.22
CA GLU A 434 68.27 -31.79 16.43
C GLU A 434 69.73 -32.25 16.33
N ARG A 435 70.15 -32.75 15.17
CA ARG A 435 71.55 -33.14 14.91
C ARG A 435 72.50 -31.93 15.00
N LEU A 436 72.14 -30.81 14.39
CA LEU A 436 72.92 -29.56 14.45
C LEU A 436 72.98 -29.01 15.88
N THR A 437 71.91 -29.13 16.66
CA THR A 437 71.87 -28.71 18.06
C THR A 437 72.87 -29.50 18.90
N LYS A 438 72.89 -30.83 18.77
CA LYS A 438 73.88 -31.70 19.45
C LYS A 438 75.31 -31.37 19.03
N ALA A 439 75.54 -31.14 17.73
CA ALA A 439 76.86 -30.76 17.23
C ALA A 439 77.32 -29.39 17.75
N LEU A 440 76.38 -28.43 17.85
CA LEU A 440 76.65 -27.09 18.37
C LEU A 440 76.97 -27.12 19.88
N GLU A 441 76.24 -27.89 20.67
CA GLU A 441 76.51 -28.08 22.10
C GLU A 441 77.89 -28.69 22.33
N ALA A 442 78.22 -29.77 21.62
CA ALA A 442 79.55 -30.38 21.69
C ALA A 442 80.66 -29.40 21.28
N GLN A 443 80.44 -28.60 20.23
CA GLN A 443 81.42 -27.59 19.78
C GLN A 443 81.55 -26.42 20.76
N ARG A 444 80.47 -26.04 21.45
CA ARG A 444 80.50 -25.02 22.52
C ARG A 444 81.33 -25.49 23.70
N GLU A 445 81.17 -26.75 24.11
CA GLU A 445 82.01 -27.34 25.17
C GLU A 445 83.49 -27.38 24.76
N LEU A 446 83.79 -27.84 23.53
CA LEU A 446 85.14 -27.84 23.00
C LEU A 446 85.75 -26.44 22.95
N THR A 447 84.97 -25.43 22.54
CA THR A 447 85.43 -24.04 22.50
C THR A 447 85.64 -23.48 23.90
N ARG A 448 84.76 -23.80 24.87
CA ARG A 448 84.91 -23.41 26.28
C ARG A 448 86.18 -24.02 26.89
N HIS A 449 86.45 -25.30 26.63
CA HIS A 449 87.68 -25.94 27.07
C HIS A 449 88.91 -25.28 26.42
N ALA A 450 88.85 -24.95 25.13
CA ALA A 450 89.92 -24.23 24.45
C ALA A 450 90.14 -22.81 25.02
N GLU A 451 89.08 -22.11 25.42
CA GLU A 451 89.16 -20.79 26.09
C GLU A 451 89.77 -20.89 27.48
N GLN A 452 89.38 -21.90 28.27
CA GLN A 452 89.99 -22.16 29.57
C GLN A 452 91.49 -22.46 29.43
N VAL A 453 91.86 -23.32 28.48
CA VAL A 453 93.27 -23.66 28.21
C VAL A 453 94.06 -22.42 27.77
N ALA A 454 93.50 -21.59 26.88
CA ALA A 454 94.14 -20.34 26.46
C ALA A 454 94.28 -19.32 27.61
N GLY A 455 93.29 -19.24 28.51
CA GLY A 455 93.34 -18.35 29.68
C GLY A 455 94.42 -18.72 30.70
N PHE A 456 94.83 -19.99 30.77
CA PHE A 456 95.94 -20.42 31.63
C PHE A 456 97.32 -20.26 30.98
N ASP A 457 97.41 -19.89 29.69
CA ASP A 457 98.68 -19.73 28.98
C ASP A 457 99.43 -18.44 29.38
N GLU A 458 98.72 -17.39 29.82
CA GLU A 458 99.34 -16.17 30.37
C GLU A 458 100.15 -16.46 31.64
N HIS A 459 99.65 -17.33 32.52
CA HIS A 459 100.34 -17.75 33.74
C HIS A 459 101.58 -18.62 33.49
N ARG A 460 101.79 -19.06 32.25
CA ARG A 460 102.95 -19.85 31.84
C ARG A 460 104.20 -18.98 31.68
N GLN A 461 104.02 -17.70 31.36
CA GLN A 461 105.11 -16.73 31.21
C GLN A 461 105.71 -16.30 32.56
N ASP A 462 104.95 -16.47 33.65
CA ASP A 462 105.37 -16.14 35.02
C ASP A 462 106.19 -17.27 35.70
N LEU A 463 106.35 -18.43 35.04
CA LEU A 463 107.09 -19.58 35.58
C LEU A 463 108.60 -19.38 35.47
N LYS A 464 109.29 -19.30 36.62
CA LYS A 464 110.76 -19.24 36.68
C LYS A 464 111.35 -20.60 37.07
N PRO A 465 112.51 -21.01 36.49
CA PRO A 465 113.15 -22.27 36.86
C PRO A 465 113.57 -22.29 38.34
N GLY A 466 113.04 -23.25 39.11
CA GLY A 466 113.42 -23.48 40.51
C GLY A 466 112.59 -22.74 41.57
N GLU A 467 111.60 -21.91 41.19
CA GLU A 467 110.63 -21.30 42.12
C GLU A 467 109.32 -22.10 42.16
N GLU A 468 108.62 -22.08 43.30
CA GLU A 468 107.33 -22.75 43.48
C GLU A 468 106.26 -22.09 42.60
N CYS A 469 105.54 -22.88 41.79
CA CYS A 469 104.45 -22.35 40.96
C CYS A 469 103.28 -21.83 41.82
N PRO A 470 102.74 -20.61 41.55
CA PRO A 470 101.61 -20.04 42.29
C PRO A 470 100.31 -20.84 42.21
N LEU A 471 100.14 -21.68 41.18
CA LEU A 471 98.90 -22.42 40.91
C LEU A 471 98.95 -23.87 41.43
N CYS A 472 100.13 -24.51 41.50
CA CYS A 472 100.23 -25.93 41.85
C CYS A 472 101.41 -26.33 42.75
N GLY A 473 102.33 -25.42 43.07
CA GLY A 473 103.46 -25.66 43.99
C GLY A 473 104.58 -26.57 43.46
N ALA A 474 104.52 -27.02 42.21
CA ALA A 474 105.58 -27.82 41.59
C ALA A 474 106.82 -26.97 41.25
N LEU A 475 108.01 -27.58 41.33
CA LEU A 475 109.30 -26.94 41.04
C LEU A 475 109.82 -27.18 39.61
N GLU A 476 109.22 -28.11 38.86
CA GLU A 476 109.57 -28.42 37.47
C GLU A 476 108.33 -28.50 36.58
N HIS A 477 108.39 -27.86 35.39
CA HIS A 477 107.30 -27.82 34.41
C HIS A 477 107.83 -28.23 33.02
N PRO A 478 107.70 -29.51 32.62
CA PRO A 478 108.24 -30.04 31.36
C PRO A 478 107.71 -29.36 30.09
N PHE A 479 106.53 -28.74 30.18
CA PHE A 479 105.87 -28.11 29.04
C PHE A 479 106.01 -26.58 29.01
N ALA A 480 106.76 -25.96 29.93
CA ALA A 480 106.93 -24.49 29.98
C ALA A 480 107.56 -23.89 28.70
N LYS A 481 108.27 -24.71 27.91
CA LYS A 481 108.88 -24.32 26.62
C LYS A 481 108.21 -24.93 25.39
N ALA A 482 107.04 -25.57 25.53
CA ALA A 482 106.33 -26.13 24.38
C ALA A 482 105.75 -25.00 23.51
N GLU A 483 106.18 -24.88 22.26
CA GLU A 483 105.57 -24.03 21.23
C GLU A 483 104.22 -24.61 20.79
N THR A 484 103.22 -24.54 21.66
CA THR A 484 101.83 -24.84 21.32
C THR A 484 101.09 -23.53 21.11
N ASN A 485 100.70 -23.24 19.86
CA ASN A 485 99.93 -22.05 19.51
C ASN A 485 98.45 -22.26 19.86
N PHE A 486 98.13 -22.18 21.16
CA PHE A 486 96.77 -22.33 21.69
C PHE A 486 95.81 -21.28 21.13
N GLU A 487 96.33 -20.09 20.80
CA GLU A 487 95.55 -19.03 20.17
C GLU A 487 95.04 -19.43 18.77
N SER A 488 95.86 -20.12 17.97
CA SER A 488 95.45 -20.66 16.67
C SER A 488 94.37 -21.75 16.80
N GLN A 489 94.48 -22.62 17.80
CA GLN A 489 93.47 -23.66 18.08
C GLN A 489 92.14 -23.06 18.56
N LEU A 490 92.21 -22.03 19.42
CA LEU A 490 91.04 -21.28 19.86
C LEU A 490 90.37 -20.54 18.70
N GLN A 491 91.15 -19.92 17.81
CA GLN A 491 90.61 -19.28 16.60
C GLN A 491 89.94 -20.30 15.67
N ALA A 492 90.52 -21.49 15.49
CA ALA A 492 89.90 -22.56 14.70
C ALA A 492 88.59 -23.07 15.34
N ALA A 493 88.57 -23.27 16.66
CA ALA A 493 87.37 -23.69 17.39
C ALA A 493 86.26 -22.63 17.32
N ARG A 494 86.59 -21.34 17.50
CA ARG A 494 85.65 -20.20 17.35
C ARG A 494 85.12 -20.09 15.92
N LYS A 495 85.95 -20.32 14.91
CA LYS A 495 85.53 -20.30 13.50
C LYS A 495 84.54 -21.44 13.20
N LEU A 496 84.81 -22.65 13.70
CA LEU A 496 83.91 -23.79 13.53
C LEU A 496 82.60 -23.61 14.30
N LEU A 497 82.67 -23.08 15.52
CA LEU A 497 81.50 -22.72 16.33
C LEU A 497 80.62 -21.71 15.57
N LYS A 498 81.20 -20.62 15.07
CA LYS A 498 80.49 -19.61 14.28
C LYS A 498 79.85 -20.20 13.02
N GLY A 499 80.51 -21.16 12.37
CA GLY A 499 79.96 -21.87 11.21
C GLY A 499 78.75 -22.74 11.56
N LEU A 500 78.81 -23.49 12.67
CA LEU A 500 77.70 -24.29 13.17
C LEU A 500 76.53 -23.43 13.67
N GLU A 501 76.81 -22.29 14.31
CA GLU A 501 75.77 -21.33 14.73
C GLU A 501 75.01 -20.78 13.52
N GLN A 502 75.71 -20.43 12.44
CA GLN A 502 75.07 -19.99 11.19
C GLN A 502 74.23 -21.09 10.54
N GLN A 503 74.70 -22.33 10.55
CA GLN A 503 73.96 -23.48 10.00
C GLN A 503 72.72 -23.80 10.83
N HIS A 504 72.86 -23.80 12.17
CA HIS A 504 71.75 -24.01 13.10
C HIS A 504 70.70 -22.91 12.97
N GLU A 505 71.12 -21.65 12.94
CA GLU A 505 70.22 -20.52 12.79
C GLU A 505 69.47 -20.56 11.45
N LYS A 506 70.15 -20.93 10.36
CA LYS A 506 69.53 -21.11 9.05
C LYS A 506 68.47 -22.24 9.08
N ALA A 507 68.84 -23.42 9.58
CA ALA A 507 67.93 -24.56 9.66
C ALA A 507 66.72 -24.27 10.57
N ASN A 508 66.93 -23.56 11.69
CA ASN A 508 65.87 -23.16 12.61
C ASN A 508 64.89 -22.17 11.95
N ARG A 509 65.39 -21.20 11.19
CA ARG A 509 64.56 -20.27 10.43
C ARG A 509 63.75 -20.98 9.34
N GLU A 510 64.36 -21.89 8.60
CA GLU A 510 63.69 -22.67 7.55
C GLU A 510 62.58 -23.56 8.12
N LEU A 511 62.85 -24.27 9.23
CA LEU A 511 61.84 -25.07 9.93
C LEU A 511 60.70 -24.21 10.48
N ALA A 512 61.01 -23.09 11.14
CA ALA A 512 60.00 -22.18 11.68
C ALA A 512 59.11 -21.56 10.59
N MET A 513 59.64 -21.30 9.39
CA MET A 513 58.82 -20.86 8.25
C MET A 513 57.88 -21.98 7.77
N LEU A 514 58.39 -23.20 7.63
CA LEU A 514 57.60 -24.35 7.18
C LEU A 514 56.50 -24.73 8.19
N GLU A 515 56.77 -24.67 9.49
CA GLU A 515 55.77 -24.93 10.54
C GLU A 515 54.67 -23.85 10.56
N ARG A 516 55.00 -22.59 10.28
CA ARG A 516 54.00 -21.52 10.09
C ARG A 516 53.13 -21.76 8.86
N GLU A 517 53.73 -22.19 7.74
CA GLU A 517 52.99 -22.55 6.53
C GLU A 517 52.05 -23.74 6.77
N LEU A 518 52.48 -24.74 7.55
CA LEU A 518 51.63 -25.87 7.94
C LEU A 518 50.44 -25.45 8.80
N ALA A 519 50.68 -24.65 9.84
CA ALA A 519 49.60 -24.14 10.70
C ALA A 519 48.61 -23.28 9.91
N LYS A 520 49.09 -22.51 8.93
CA LYS A 520 48.25 -21.74 8.00
C LYS A 520 47.39 -22.68 7.14
N ASN A 521 47.99 -23.69 6.52
CA ASN A 521 47.27 -24.65 5.68
C ASN A 521 46.21 -25.43 6.48
N GLU A 522 46.50 -25.82 7.73
CA GLU A 522 45.52 -26.48 8.61
C GLU A 522 44.32 -25.58 8.93
N ALA A 523 44.56 -24.31 9.27
CA ALA A 523 43.49 -23.35 9.52
C ALA A 523 42.63 -23.08 8.26
N GLU A 524 43.26 -23.00 7.09
CA GLU A 524 42.54 -22.83 5.81
C GLU A 524 41.71 -24.07 5.47
N VAL A 525 42.22 -25.29 5.69
CA VAL A 525 41.44 -26.53 5.51
C VAL A 525 40.22 -26.56 6.42
N GLU A 526 40.35 -26.14 7.68
CA GLU A 526 39.21 -26.10 8.60
C GLU A 526 38.17 -25.05 8.20
N ALA A 527 38.61 -23.89 7.71
CA ALA A 527 37.72 -22.86 7.18
C ALA A 527 36.96 -23.36 5.93
N GLU A 528 37.64 -24.01 4.99
CA GLU A 528 37.01 -24.60 3.80
C GLU A 528 36.03 -25.73 4.17
N ASN A 529 36.33 -26.55 5.17
CA ASN A 529 35.42 -27.59 5.65
C ASN A 529 34.15 -27.01 6.30
N LYS A 530 34.26 -25.90 7.04
CA LYS A 530 33.10 -25.18 7.58
C LYS A 530 32.24 -24.61 6.45
N ARG A 531 32.85 -24.02 5.42
CA ARG A 531 32.16 -23.55 4.20
C ARG A 531 31.44 -24.69 3.47
N ILE A 532 32.06 -25.86 3.36
CA ILE A 532 31.44 -27.07 2.77
C ILE A 532 30.17 -27.47 3.52
N LEU A 533 30.20 -27.46 4.86
CA LEU A 533 29.03 -27.81 5.69
C LEU A 533 27.89 -26.79 5.52
N GLU A 534 28.22 -25.51 5.49
CA GLU A 534 27.24 -24.43 5.30
C GLU A 534 26.57 -24.49 3.92
N ILE A 535 27.37 -24.69 2.86
CA ILE A 535 26.84 -24.84 1.49
C ILE A 535 25.94 -26.07 1.38
N LYS A 536 26.34 -27.22 1.99
CA LYS A 536 25.49 -28.43 2.02
C LYS A 536 24.15 -28.17 2.73
N LYS A 537 24.17 -27.44 3.84
CA LYS A 537 22.96 -27.08 4.59
C LYS A 537 22.03 -26.21 3.75
N ARG A 538 22.54 -25.16 3.10
CA ARG A 538 21.76 -24.30 2.19
C ARG A 538 21.16 -25.07 1.03
N VAL A 539 21.91 -25.98 0.42
CA VAL A 539 21.39 -26.85 -0.66
C VAL A 539 20.22 -27.72 -0.17
N SER A 540 20.31 -28.28 1.05
CA SER A 540 19.20 -29.07 1.61
C SER A 540 17.97 -28.23 1.96
N GLU A 541 18.15 -27.01 2.48
CA GLU A 541 17.04 -26.12 2.86
C GLU A 541 16.29 -25.56 1.65
N LEU A 542 16.94 -25.46 0.48
CA LEU A 542 16.32 -24.98 -0.76
C LEU A 542 15.26 -25.93 -1.34
N GLU A 543 15.29 -27.22 -0.96
CA GLU A 543 14.39 -28.27 -1.48
C GLU A 543 14.16 -28.14 -3.00
N ALA A 544 15.24 -27.91 -3.74
CA ALA A 544 15.15 -27.58 -5.16
C ALA A 544 14.66 -28.78 -5.99
N PRO A 545 13.72 -28.60 -6.92
CA PRO A 545 13.26 -29.67 -7.80
C PRO A 545 14.40 -30.12 -8.74
N THR A 546 14.37 -31.38 -9.14
CA THR A 546 15.32 -31.92 -10.14
C THR A 546 14.92 -31.53 -11.55
N ASP A 547 15.84 -31.67 -12.50
CA ASP A 547 15.57 -31.41 -13.93
C ASP A 547 14.35 -32.18 -14.43
N GLY A 548 14.22 -33.46 -14.08
CA GLY A 548 13.06 -34.28 -14.46
C GLY A 548 11.73 -33.79 -13.89
N VAL A 549 11.73 -33.19 -12.69
CA VAL A 549 10.52 -32.60 -12.10
C VAL A 549 10.17 -31.28 -12.79
N LEU A 550 11.18 -30.48 -13.17
CA LEU A 550 10.96 -29.25 -13.94
C LEU A 550 10.44 -29.53 -15.36
N GLU A 551 10.93 -30.58 -16.02
CA GLU A 551 10.40 -31.02 -17.32
C GLU A 551 8.93 -31.44 -17.22
N GLN A 552 8.57 -32.18 -16.16
CA GLN A 552 7.18 -32.56 -15.91
C GLN A 552 6.29 -31.32 -15.71
N TRP A 553 6.71 -30.35 -14.89
CA TRP A 553 5.94 -29.13 -14.67
C TRP A 553 5.87 -28.25 -15.93
N SER A 554 6.92 -28.25 -16.75
CA SER A 554 6.92 -27.52 -18.03
C SER A 554 5.95 -28.13 -19.04
N ALA A 555 5.90 -29.46 -19.13
CA ALA A 555 4.94 -30.16 -19.99
C ALA A 555 3.50 -29.97 -19.50
N GLU A 556 3.28 -29.99 -18.18
CA GLU A 556 1.99 -29.71 -17.57
C GLU A 556 1.53 -28.27 -17.83
N GLU A 557 2.44 -27.29 -17.74
CA GLU A 557 2.15 -25.88 -18.05
C GLU A 557 1.77 -25.70 -19.51
N GLU A 558 2.51 -26.32 -20.44
CA GLU A 558 2.23 -26.26 -21.87
C GLU A 558 0.87 -26.89 -22.22
N GLN A 559 0.53 -28.01 -21.58
CA GLN A 559 -0.79 -28.63 -21.74
C GLN A 559 -1.90 -27.70 -21.26
N LYS A 560 -1.77 -27.09 -20.08
CA LYS A 560 -2.77 -26.17 -19.52
C LYS A 560 -2.91 -24.89 -20.36
N ARG A 561 -1.79 -24.35 -20.85
CA ARG A 561 -1.77 -23.23 -21.79
C ARG A 561 -2.51 -23.57 -23.09
N GLY A 562 -2.28 -24.77 -23.64
CA GLY A 562 -2.97 -25.23 -24.85
C GLY A 562 -4.50 -25.34 -24.70
N VAL A 563 -4.99 -25.75 -23.52
CA VAL A 563 -6.43 -25.76 -23.21
C VAL A 563 -7.02 -24.34 -23.20
N VAL A 564 -6.30 -23.38 -22.62
CA VAL A 564 -6.72 -21.96 -22.61
C VAL A 564 -6.71 -21.38 -24.02
N GLN A 565 -5.65 -21.62 -24.81
CA GLN A 565 -5.52 -21.13 -26.18
C GLN A 565 -6.60 -21.71 -27.11
N SER A 566 -6.86 -23.01 -27.04
CA SER A 566 -7.93 -23.64 -27.83
C SER A 566 -9.31 -23.09 -27.48
N SER A 567 -9.57 -22.81 -26.20
CA SER A 567 -10.83 -22.20 -25.74
C SER A 567 -10.98 -20.74 -26.18
N LEU A 568 -9.87 -20.01 -26.34
CA LEU A 568 -9.85 -18.61 -26.80
C LEU A 568 -9.82 -18.46 -28.33
N SER A 569 -9.50 -19.52 -29.06
CA SER A 569 -9.46 -19.50 -30.53
C SER A 569 -10.81 -19.11 -31.16
N GLY A 570 -11.93 -19.51 -30.54
CA GLY A 570 -13.28 -19.10 -30.93
C GLY A 570 -13.55 -17.59 -30.78
N ALA A 571 -12.77 -16.90 -29.95
CA ALA A 571 -12.88 -15.47 -29.71
C ALA A 571 -11.92 -14.61 -30.56
N GLN A 572 -11.16 -15.22 -31.48
CA GLN A 572 -10.19 -14.56 -32.38
C GLN A 572 -9.08 -13.76 -31.65
N LEU A 573 -8.66 -14.23 -30.48
CA LEU A 573 -7.60 -13.59 -29.71
C LEU A 573 -6.21 -14.09 -30.13
N LYS A 574 -5.19 -13.25 -29.90
CA LYS A 574 -3.78 -13.62 -30.13
C LYS A 574 -3.34 -14.70 -29.16
N GLU A 575 -2.26 -15.41 -29.51
CA GLU A 575 -1.56 -16.27 -28.55
C GLU A 575 -1.16 -15.46 -27.32
N LEU A 576 -1.45 -16.02 -26.14
CA LEU A 576 -1.17 -15.41 -24.85
C LEU A 576 0.01 -16.14 -24.22
N ASP A 577 0.99 -15.37 -23.77
CA ASP A 577 2.23 -15.88 -23.19
C ASP A 577 2.15 -15.99 -21.66
N SER A 578 1.13 -15.38 -21.05
CA SER A 578 0.95 -15.40 -19.59
C SER A 578 -0.50 -15.52 -19.12
N PRO A 579 -0.75 -16.13 -17.95
CA PRO A 579 -2.08 -16.18 -17.33
C PRO A 579 -2.67 -14.80 -17.04
N GLN A 580 -1.83 -13.79 -16.76
CA GLN A 580 -2.28 -12.42 -16.49
C GLN A 580 -2.90 -11.76 -17.73
N GLU A 581 -2.36 -12.03 -18.92
CA GLU A 581 -2.95 -11.55 -20.17
C GLU A 581 -4.28 -12.25 -20.45
N ALA A 582 -4.37 -13.56 -20.18
CA ALA A 582 -5.62 -14.31 -20.32
C ALA A 582 -6.74 -13.79 -19.40
N GLU A 583 -6.43 -13.40 -18.17
CA GLU A 583 -7.43 -12.80 -17.28
C GLU A 583 -7.93 -11.43 -17.76
N ARG A 584 -7.04 -10.62 -18.36
CA ARG A 584 -7.45 -9.33 -18.96
C ARG A 584 -8.39 -9.54 -20.13
N GLU A 585 -8.09 -10.52 -20.99
CA GLU A 585 -8.94 -10.86 -22.13
C GLU A 585 -10.28 -11.44 -21.70
N ILE A 586 -10.32 -12.30 -20.66
CA ILE A 586 -11.58 -12.76 -20.05
C ILE A 586 -12.46 -11.56 -19.63
N GLY A 587 -11.88 -10.53 -19.01
CA GLY A 587 -12.61 -9.32 -18.63
C GLY A 587 -13.19 -8.54 -19.82
N ALA A 588 -12.53 -8.57 -20.99
CA ALA A 588 -13.06 -7.98 -22.22
C ALA A 588 -14.20 -8.82 -22.82
N LEU A 589 -14.05 -10.15 -22.81
CA LEU A 589 -15.06 -11.09 -23.27
C LEU A 589 -16.34 -11.04 -22.42
N GLU A 590 -16.22 -10.86 -21.11
CA GLU A 590 -17.36 -10.68 -20.21
C GLU A 590 -18.21 -9.46 -20.55
N LYS A 591 -17.56 -8.33 -20.87
CA LYS A 591 -18.27 -7.11 -21.28
C LYS A 591 -19.04 -7.31 -22.59
N ARG A 592 -18.45 -8.04 -23.54
CA ARG A 592 -19.09 -8.39 -24.82
C ARG A 592 -20.30 -9.30 -24.62
N ALA A 593 -20.13 -10.41 -23.88
CA ALA A 593 -21.21 -11.35 -23.58
C ALA A 593 -22.37 -10.68 -22.80
N ALA A 594 -22.07 -9.80 -21.84
CA ALA A 594 -23.08 -9.05 -21.09
C ALA A 594 -23.85 -8.05 -21.98
N LEU A 595 -23.16 -7.35 -22.88
CA LEU A 595 -23.80 -6.45 -23.85
C LEU A 595 -24.72 -7.22 -24.80
N TYR A 596 -24.29 -8.40 -25.24
CA TYR A 596 -25.09 -9.28 -26.08
C TYR A 596 -26.37 -9.75 -25.36
N ALA A 597 -26.25 -10.22 -24.12
CA ALA A 597 -27.40 -10.64 -23.31
C ALA A 597 -28.43 -9.50 -23.13
N LYS A 598 -27.96 -8.29 -22.81
CA LYS A 598 -28.81 -7.11 -22.68
C LYS A 598 -29.56 -6.78 -23.98
N LYS A 599 -28.86 -6.79 -25.12
CA LYS A 599 -29.46 -6.52 -26.44
C LYS A 599 -30.45 -7.60 -26.86
N ARG A 600 -30.22 -8.86 -26.46
CA ARG A 600 -31.16 -9.97 -26.69
C ARG A 600 -32.47 -9.74 -25.93
N ASP A 601 -32.38 -9.38 -24.65
CA ASP A 601 -33.57 -9.15 -23.83
C ASP A 601 -34.36 -7.91 -24.31
N GLU A 602 -33.66 -6.83 -24.70
CA GLU A 602 -34.26 -5.66 -25.37
C GLU A 602 -35.00 -6.06 -26.66
N SER A 603 -34.42 -6.94 -27.48
CA SER A 603 -35.05 -7.45 -28.71
C SER A 603 -36.33 -8.25 -28.42
N VAL A 604 -36.32 -9.11 -27.39
CA VAL A 604 -37.51 -9.88 -26.98
C VAL A 604 -38.64 -8.96 -26.53
N GLN A 605 -38.33 -7.95 -25.72
CA GLN A 605 -39.34 -6.98 -25.26
C GLN A 605 -39.94 -6.20 -26.43
N LYS A 606 -39.10 -5.65 -27.31
CA LYS A 606 -39.54 -4.88 -28.49
C LYS A 606 -40.37 -5.72 -29.46
N ARG A 607 -40.06 -7.02 -29.60
CA ARG A 607 -40.87 -7.96 -30.39
C ARG A 607 -42.27 -8.15 -29.81
N SER A 608 -42.40 -8.21 -28.49
CA SER A 608 -43.70 -8.27 -27.82
C SER A 608 -44.51 -6.98 -27.99
N GLU A 609 -43.86 -5.82 -27.88
CA GLU A 609 -44.50 -4.51 -28.13
C GLU A 609 -45.00 -4.39 -29.56
N ARG A 610 -44.19 -4.80 -30.55
CA ARG A 610 -44.59 -4.84 -31.96
C ARG A 610 -45.84 -5.71 -32.18
N GLN A 611 -45.90 -6.88 -31.57
CA GLN A 611 -47.05 -7.80 -31.72
C GLN A 611 -48.36 -7.18 -31.19
N LYS A 612 -48.28 -6.36 -30.13
CA LYS A 612 -49.45 -5.61 -29.62
C LYS A 612 -49.92 -4.55 -30.62
N ILE A 613 -48.98 -3.77 -31.18
CA ILE A 613 -49.29 -2.74 -32.18
C ILE A 613 -49.91 -3.36 -33.45
N GLU A 614 -49.41 -4.52 -33.90
CA GLU A 614 -50.00 -5.25 -35.03
C GLU A 614 -51.45 -5.68 -34.74
N GLY A 615 -51.77 -6.07 -33.49
CA GLY A 615 -53.13 -6.35 -33.05
C GLY A 615 -54.05 -5.11 -33.05
N ASP A 616 -53.54 -3.97 -32.57
CA ASP A 616 -54.28 -2.71 -32.55
C ASP A 616 -54.61 -2.21 -33.97
N ILE A 617 -53.68 -2.39 -34.91
CA ILE A 617 -53.91 -2.08 -36.34
C ILE A 617 -55.02 -2.95 -36.92
N GLN A 618 -55.04 -4.25 -36.64
CA GLN A 618 -56.11 -5.14 -37.13
C GLN A 618 -57.48 -4.72 -36.60
N LEU A 619 -57.58 -4.36 -35.31
CA LEU A 619 -58.82 -3.88 -34.72
C LEU A 619 -59.28 -2.56 -35.36
N ALA A 620 -58.36 -1.61 -35.54
CA ALA A 620 -58.65 -0.33 -36.18
C ALA A 620 -59.05 -0.49 -37.67
N GLN A 621 -58.46 -1.45 -38.39
CA GLN A 621 -58.83 -1.79 -39.77
C GLN A 621 -60.25 -2.36 -39.86
N GLN A 622 -60.63 -3.26 -38.95
CA GLN A 622 -61.98 -3.80 -38.88
C GLN A 622 -63.01 -2.71 -38.56
N GLU A 623 -62.70 -1.82 -37.63
CA GLU A 623 -63.55 -0.68 -37.28
C GLU A 623 -63.74 0.28 -38.47
N GLN A 624 -62.65 0.63 -39.16
CA GLN A 624 -62.70 1.47 -40.36
C GLN A 624 -63.52 0.81 -41.48
N ALA A 625 -63.32 -0.48 -41.75
CA ALA A 625 -64.04 -1.21 -42.79
C ALA A 625 -65.54 -1.29 -42.51
N ALA A 626 -65.94 -1.54 -41.26
CA ALA A 626 -67.35 -1.56 -40.85
C ALA A 626 -68.00 -0.18 -41.05
N LYS A 627 -67.31 0.90 -40.67
CA LYS A 627 -67.79 2.28 -40.85
C LYS A 627 -67.89 2.67 -42.32
N THR A 628 -66.92 2.29 -43.16
CA THR A 628 -66.97 2.53 -44.61
C THR A 628 -68.13 1.77 -45.27
N LYS A 629 -68.33 0.50 -44.92
CA LYS A 629 -69.48 -0.27 -45.43
C LYS A 629 -70.81 0.41 -45.10
N ARG A 630 -70.96 0.90 -43.88
CA ARG A 630 -72.17 1.62 -43.46
C ARG A 630 -72.39 2.92 -44.24
N LEU A 631 -71.31 3.64 -44.57
CA LEU A 631 -71.40 4.84 -45.41
C LEU A 631 -71.83 4.52 -46.84
N ASP A 632 -71.37 3.42 -47.41
CA ASP A 632 -71.76 3.03 -48.77
C ASP A 632 -73.22 2.53 -48.82
N GLU A 633 -73.69 1.85 -47.77
CA GLU A 633 -75.12 1.53 -47.59
C GLU A 633 -75.98 2.80 -47.54
N LEU A 634 -75.58 3.80 -46.73
CA LEU A 634 -76.30 5.07 -46.61
C LEU A 634 -76.28 5.87 -47.92
N LYS A 635 -75.18 5.85 -48.69
CA LYS A 635 -75.11 6.45 -50.02
C LYS A 635 -76.06 5.76 -51.01
N ALA A 636 -76.05 4.43 -51.04
CA ALA A 636 -76.90 3.65 -51.94
C ALA A 636 -78.38 3.90 -51.62
N GLU A 637 -78.72 3.93 -50.33
CA GLU A 637 -80.05 4.28 -49.82
C GLU A 637 -80.45 5.70 -50.30
N GLY A 638 -79.58 6.69 -50.11
CA GLY A 638 -79.82 8.06 -50.58
C GLY A 638 -80.02 8.18 -52.10
N VAL A 639 -79.24 7.45 -52.90
CA VAL A 639 -79.41 7.43 -54.36
C VAL A 639 -80.74 6.80 -54.75
N THR A 640 -81.14 5.70 -54.10
CA THR A 640 -82.44 5.07 -54.37
C THR A 640 -83.63 5.92 -53.96
N LEU A 641 -83.56 6.61 -52.81
CA LEU A 641 -84.62 7.53 -52.36
C LEU A 641 -84.76 8.71 -53.32
N ARG A 642 -83.64 9.26 -53.80
CA ARG A 642 -83.63 10.33 -54.79
C ARG A 642 -84.22 9.89 -56.15
N ALA A 643 -83.81 8.74 -56.67
CA ALA A 643 -84.34 8.22 -57.92
C ALA A 643 -85.85 7.94 -57.86
N LYS A 644 -86.37 7.47 -56.72
CA LYS A 644 -87.82 7.27 -56.49
C LYS A 644 -88.58 8.60 -56.44
N ALA A 645 -88.04 9.61 -55.77
CA ALA A 645 -88.62 10.95 -55.74
C ALA A 645 -88.65 11.60 -57.13
N ASP A 646 -87.54 11.52 -57.88
CA ASP A 646 -87.43 12.11 -59.22
C ASP A 646 -88.35 11.41 -60.26
N ALA A 647 -88.53 10.08 -60.16
CA ALA A 647 -89.45 9.33 -61.03
C ALA A 647 -90.93 9.69 -60.79
N LEU A 648 -91.35 9.89 -59.53
CA LEU A 648 -92.70 10.32 -59.19
C LEU A 648 -92.98 11.75 -59.66
N LYS A 649 -91.98 12.64 -59.59
CA LYS A 649 -92.08 14.02 -60.11
C LYS A 649 -92.23 14.06 -61.63
N ALA A 650 -91.55 13.17 -62.36
CA ALA A 650 -91.69 13.06 -63.81
C ALA A 650 -93.10 12.56 -64.22
N GLN A 651 -93.66 11.59 -63.50
CA GLN A 651 -95.04 11.10 -63.72
C GLN A 651 -96.10 12.16 -63.38
N LEU A 652 -95.88 12.98 -62.35
CA LEU A 652 -96.78 14.10 -61.99
C LEU A 652 -96.87 15.15 -63.10
N ASN A 653 -95.77 15.40 -63.80
CA ASN A 653 -95.68 16.40 -64.86
C ASN A 653 -96.47 15.99 -66.11
N ASP A 654 -96.54 14.68 -66.39
CA ASP A 654 -97.24 14.10 -67.54
C ASP A 654 -98.77 14.04 -67.31
N LEU A 655 -99.20 13.75 -66.08
CA LEU A 655 -100.62 13.67 -65.67
C LEU A 655 -101.35 15.02 -65.63
N LEU A 656 -100.62 16.12 -65.37
CA LEU A 656 -101.17 17.47 -65.18
C LEU A 656 -100.96 18.39 -66.40
N GLY A 657 -100.46 17.84 -67.51
CA GLY A 657 -100.34 18.55 -68.80
C GLY A 657 -99.39 19.76 -68.77
N GLY A 658 -98.33 19.69 -67.96
CA GLY A 658 -97.35 20.78 -67.81
C GLY A 658 -97.79 21.94 -66.90
N LYS A 659 -98.91 21.82 -66.18
CA LYS A 659 -99.31 22.74 -65.10
C LYS A 659 -99.03 22.13 -63.73
N THR A 660 -98.77 22.96 -62.73
CA THR A 660 -98.61 22.47 -61.35
C THR A 660 -99.97 22.15 -60.71
N LEU A 661 -100.01 21.17 -59.79
CA LEU A 661 -101.23 20.81 -59.04
C LEU A 661 -101.86 22.02 -58.34
N GLY A 662 -101.05 23.02 -58.00
CA GLY A 662 -101.51 24.29 -57.42
C GLY A 662 -102.33 25.15 -58.38
N GLU A 663 -101.93 25.29 -59.63
CA GLU A 663 -102.58 26.23 -60.58
C GLU A 663 -104.00 25.81 -60.96
N ASP A 664 -104.24 24.51 -61.14
CA ASP A 664 -105.56 23.96 -61.49
C ASP A 664 -106.50 23.89 -60.28
N ARG A 665 -105.93 23.65 -59.09
CA ARG A 665 -106.65 23.56 -57.82
C ARG A 665 -107.02 24.93 -57.25
N GLN A 666 -106.14 25.93 -57.38
CA GLN A 666 -106.31 27.29 -56.82
C GLN A 666 -107.52 28.04 -57.41
N GLN A 667 -107.93 27.73 -58.63
CA GLN A 667 -109.13 28.31 -59.26
C GLN A 667 -110.44 27.83 -58.62
N HIS A 668 -110.50 26.56 -58.21
CA HIS A 668 -111.66 25.96 -57.55
C HIS A 668 -111.60 26.09 -56.02
N GLU A 669 -110.39 26.05 -55.45
CA GLU A 669 -110.15 26.36 -54.05
C GLU A 669 -110.41 27.84 -53.75
N GLY A 670 -110.15 28.80 -54.64
CA GLY A 670 -110.42 30.23 -54.35
C GLY A 670 -111.83 30.56 -53.83
N ARG A 671 -112.85 29.75 -54.17
CA ARG A 671 -114.22 29.88 -53.67
C ARG A 671 -114.52 29.09 -52.38
N VAL A 672 -113.78 28.03 -52.09
CA VAL A 672 -113.88 27.25 -50.84
C VAL A 672 -112.97 27.82 -49.76
N THR A 673 -111.77 28.24 -50.13
CA THR A 673 -110.71 28.76 -49.28
C THR A 673 -111.12 30.07 -48.60
N ALA A 674 -111.98 30.92 -49.16
CA ALA A 674 -112.46 32.10 -48.43
C ALA A 674 -113.29 31.74 -47.18
N ALA A 675 -114.11 30.68 -47.26
CA ALA A 675 -114.95 30.20 -46.17
C ALA A 675 -114.22 29.19 -45.25
N GLU A 676 -113.35 28.32 -45.81
CA GLU A 676 -112.49 27.41 -45.05
C GLU A 676 -111.33 28.12 -44.35
N LYS A 677 -110.80 29.23 -44.86
CA LYS A 677 -109.67 29.93 -44.23
C LYS A 677 -110.02 30.46 -42.85
N ILE A 678 -111.21 31.04 -42.68
CA ILE A 678 -111.71 31.53 -41.39
C ILE A 678 -111.88 30.39 -40.38
N TRP A 679 -112.24 29.19 -40.84
CA TRP A 679 -112.37 27.99 -40.00
C TRP A 679 -111.02 27.31 -39.71
N ARG A 680 -110.20 27.07 -40.73
CA ARG A 680 -108.88 26.44 -40.62
C ARG A 680 -107.88 27.28 -39.86
N GLU A 681 -107.95 28.62 -39.89
CA GLU A 681 -107.07 29.48 -39.07
C GLU A 681 -107.35 29.31 -37.56
N ALA A 682 -108.60 29.07 -37.17
CA ALA A 682 -108.96 28.75 -35.79
C ALA A 682 -108.55 27.30 -35.43
N GLU A 683 -108.72 26.33 -36.35
CA GLU A 683 -108.41 24.91 -36.13
C GLU A 683 -106.90 24.60 -36.12
N THR A 684 -106.11 25.26 -36.99
CA THR A 684 -104.64 25.11 -37.03
C THR A 684 -103.97 25.67 -35.80
N LYS A 685 -104.44 26.82 -35.27
CA LYS A 685 -103.95 27.36 -33.99
C LYS A 685 -104.26 26.41 -32.83
N LEU A 686 -105.42 25.74 -32.84
CA LEU A 686 -105.78 24.73 -31.84
C LEU A 686 -104.89 23.47 -31.95
N ASN A 687 -104.66 22.95 -33.16
CA ASN A 687 -103.82 21.76 -33.39
C ASN A 687 -102.32 22.01 -33.12
N ALA A 688 -101.82 23.23 -33.39
CA ALA A 688 -100.46 23.62 -33.04
C ALA A 688 -100.26 23.66 -31.52
N LEU A 689 -101.21 24.24 -30.78
CA LEU A 689 -101.20 24.22 -29.30
C LEU A 689 -101.32 22.80 -28.74
N GLN A 690 -102.08 21.92 -29.39
CA GLN A 690 -102.17 20.49 -29.02
C GLN A 690 -100.85 19.75 -29.22
N THR A 691 -100.19 19.95 -30.35
CA THR A 691 -98.89 19.30 -30.66
C THR A 691 -97.80 19.81 -29.72
N GLN A 692 -97.78 21.12 -29.43
CA GLN A 692 -96.83 21.72 -28.49
C GLN A 692 -97.08 21.26 -27.04
N SER A 693 -98.34 21.08 -26.64
CA SER A 693 -98.71 20.50 -25.34
C SER A 693 -98.25 19.04 -25.22
N ALA A 694 -98.46 18.21 -26.25
CA ALA A 694 -98.03 16.80 -26.26
C ALA A 694 -96.49 16.65 -26.22
N ALA A 695 -95.76 17.48 -26.97
CA ALA A 695 -94.29 17.48 -26.95
C ALA A 695 -93.73 17.94 -25.59
N THR A 696 -94.39 18.89 -24.94
CA THR A 696 -94.03 19.35 -23.59
C THR A 696 -94.29 18.24 -22.56
N MET A 697 -95.38 17.48 -22.69
CA MET A 697 -95.69 16.32 -21.84
C MET A 697 -94.66 15.19 -21.99
N ALA A 698 -94.25 14.83 -23.22
CA ALA A 698 -93.24 13.80 -23.42
C ALA A 698 -91.87 14.17 -22.79
N LYS A 699 -91.51 15.46 -22.79
CA LYS A 699 -90.31 15.95 -22.09
C LYS A 699 -90.46 15.94 -20.57
N LEU A 700 -91.65 16.22 -20.05
CA LEU A 700 -91.96 16.08 -18.62
C LEU A 700 -91.78 14.62 -18.18
N GLU A 701 -92.33 13.66 -18.93
CA GLU A 701 -92.20 12.22 -18.62
C GLU A 701 -90.72 11.75 -18.63
N GLN A 702 -89.91 12.21 -19.59
CA GLN A 702 -88.48 11.89 -19.63
C GLN A 702 -87.70 12.45 -18.42
N LEU A 703 -88.01 13.68 -18.00
CA LEU A 703 -87.39 14.31 -16.84
C LEU A 703 -87.89 13.70 -15.52
N GLU A 704 -89.13 13.22 -15.47
CA GLU A 704 -89.67 12.48 -14.32
C GLU A 704 -88.97 11.12 -14.14
N VAL A 705 -88.65 10.41 -15.23
CA VAL A 705 -87.83 9.18 -15.16
C VAL A 705 -86.44 9.49 -14.62
N ARG A 706 -85.79 10.57 -15.07
CA ARG A 706 -84.48 11.00 -14.55
C ARG A 706 -84.54 11.49 -13.10
N ARG A 707 -85.70 11.90 -12.61
CA ARG A 707 -85.93 12.28 -11.20
C ARG A 707 -86.11 11.06 -10.28
N GLN A 708 -86.45 9.88 -10.80
CA GLN A 708 -86.71 8.68 -9.99
C GLN A 708 -85.61 8.33 -8.98
N PRO A 709 -84.29 8.41 -9.30
CA PRO A 709 -83.23 8.15 -8.33
C PRO A 709 -83.22 9.09 -7.12
N PHE A 710 -83.88 10.26 -7.24
CA PHE A 710 -83.98 11.29 -6.19
C PHE A 710 -85.38 11.33 -5.55
N ALA A 711 -86.22 10.32 -5.79
CA ALA A 711 -87.60 10.28 -5.29
C ALA A 711 -87.64 10.37 -3.75
N GLY A 712 -88.49 11.27 -3.23
CA GLY A 712 -88.64 11.52 -1.80
C GLY A 712 -87.59 12.45 -1.18
N GLN A 713 -86.60 12.92 -1.95
CA GLN A 713 -85.61 13.88 -1.48
C GLN A 713 -86.07 15.33 -1.75
N SER A 714 -85.81 16.24 -0.82
CA SER A 714 -86.01 17.67 -1.04
C SER A 714 -84.85 18.27 -1.82
N VAL A 715 -85.13 19.17 -2.78
CA VAL A 715 -84.09 19.95 -3.44
C VAL A 715 -83.49 20.93 -2.44
N LEU A 716 -82.17 20.94 -2.33
CA LEU A 716 -81.46 21.92 -1.52
C LEU A 716 -81.58 23.31 -2.16
N ASP A 717 -81.76 24.33 -1.33
CA ASP A 717 -81.70 25.72 -1.80
C ASP A 717 -80.26 26.12 -2.16
N GLU A 718 -80.12 27.26 -2.84
CA GLU A 718 -78.82 27.74 -3.34
C GLU A 718 -77.81 27.97 -2.20
N LYS A 719 -78.31 28.32 -1.00
CA LYS A 719 -77.50 28.50 0.20
C LYS A 719 -76.97 27.16 0.73
N ALA A 720 -77.82 26.15 0.86
CA ALA A 720 -77.43 24.81 1.30
C ALA A 720 -76.51 24.09 0.29
N LEU A 721 -76.69 24.31 -1.02
CA LEU A 721 -75.78 23.82 -2.06
C LEU A 721 -74.40 24.47 -1.95
N SER A 722 -74.34 25.77 -1.69
CA SER A 722 -73.08 26.51 -1.45
C SER A 722 -72.38 26.04 -0.17
N GLU A 723 -73.14 25.79 0.90
CA GLU A 723 -72.60 25.23 2.15
C GLU A 723 -72.04 23.80 1.96
N LEU A 724 -72.68 22.98 1.12
CA LEU A 724 -72.21 21.64 0.76
C LEU A 724 -70.94 21.67 -0.11
N ASP A 725 -70.86 22.58 -1.07
CA ASP A 725 -69.67 22.82 -1.90
C ASP A 725 -68.48 23.32 -1.04
N ALA A 726 -68.74 24.24 -0.12
CA ALA A 726 -67.75 24.70 0.85
C ALA A 726 -67.31 23.59 1.81
N ASN A 727 -68.19 22.65 2.17
CA ASN A 727 -67.83 21.48 2.96
C ASN A 727 -66.96 20.48 2.19
N ALA A 728 -67.33 20.17 0.94
CA ALA A 728 -66.54 19.28 0.07
C ALA A 728 -65.13 19.85 -0.18
N THR A 729 -65.02 21.16 -0.39
CA THR A 729 -63.75 21.87 -0.54
C THR A 729 -62.90 21.81 0.72
N ARG A 730 -63.50 22.11 1.90
CA ARG A 730 -62.81 22.01 3.20
C ARG A 730 -62.27 20.60 3.48
N LEU A 731 -63.04 19.56 3.18
CA LEU A 731 -62.61 18.17 3.37
C LEU A 731 -61.47 17.79 2.43
N ASN A 732 -61.50 18.26 1.17
CA ASN A 732 -60.43 18.05 0.21
C ASN A 732 -59.13 18.76 0.62
N ASP A 733 -59.23 20.01 1.10
CA ASP A 733 -58.08 20.77 1.61
C ASP A 733 -57.50 20.14 2.87
N ALA A 734 -58.36 19.69 3.80
CA ALA A 734 -57.95 18.96 5.00
C ALA A 734 -57.21 17.65 4.64
N PHE A 735 -57.69 16.90 3.65
CA PHE A 735 -57.01 15.72 3.13
C PHE A 735 -55.64 16.07 2.52
N ALA A 736 -55.55 17.11 1.69
CA ALA A 736 -54.29 17.55 1.08
C ALA A 736 -53.24 17.96 2.11
N ASN A 737 -53.66 18.68 3.16
CA ASN A 737 -52.82 19.04 4.30
C ASN A 737 -52.31 17.79 5.05
N LYS A 738 -53.21 16.85 5.35
CA LYS A 738 -52.84 15.61 6.05
C LYS A 738 -51.89 14.74 5.22
N ARG A 739 -52.04 14.71 3.88
CA ARG A 739 -51.12 14.03 2.97
C ARG A 739 -49.72 14.65 2.97
N THR A 740 -49.62 15.96 3.12
CA THR A 740 -48.33 16.67 3.23
C THR A 740 -47.64 16.35 4.55
N GLU A 741 -48.40 16.30 5.64
CA GLU A 741 -47.91 15.88 6.96
C GLU A 741 -47.39 14.43 6.94
N LEU A 742 -48.11 13.51 6.28
CA LEU A 742 -47.65 12.13 6.07
C LEU A 742 -46.28 12.08 5.38
N GLY A 743 -46.10 12.82 4.30
CA GLY A 743 -44.82 12.87 3.58
C GLY A 743 -43.67 13.39 4.45
N SER A 744 -43.94 14.36 5.33
CA SER A 744 -42.97 14.88 6.31
C SER A 744 -42.59 13.82 7.35
N LEU A 745 -43.58 13.15 7.95
CA LEU A 745 -43.37 12.11 8.95
C LEU A 745 -42.61 10.91 8.38
N GLU A 746 -42.98 10.45 7.18
CA GLU A 746 -42.26 9.39 6.47
C GLU A 746 -40.80 9.78 6.18
N GLN A 747 -40.56 11.03 5.79
CA GLN A 747 -39.20 11.50 5.54
C GLN A 747 -38.36 11.54 6.81
N GLN A 748 -38.94 11.95 7.95
CA GLN A 748 -38.24 11.95 9.23
C GLN A 748 -37.86 10.52 9.68
N ILE A 749 -38.77 9.55 9.51
CA ILE A 749 -38.49 8.14 9.82
C ILE A 749 -37.41 7.57 8.90
N ARG A 750 -37.47 7.87 7.58
CA ARG A 750 -36.42 7.46 6.62
C ARG A 750 -35.05 8.03 6.99
N ASN A 751 -34.99 9.30 7.38
CA ASN A 751 -33.74 9.94 7.81
C ASN A 751 -33.18 9.28 9.09
N ASP A 752 -34.03 8.91 10.05
CA ASP A 752 -33.61 8.18 11.25
C ASP A 752 -33.11 6.75 10.93
N ASP A 753 -33.77 6.04 10.02
CA ASP A 753 -33.33 4.72 9.54
C ASP A 753 -31.94 4.77 8.91
N GLU A 754 -31.70 5.74 8.04
CA GLU A 754 -30.38 5.95 7.45
C GLU A 754 -29.33 6.31 8.50
N ALA A 755 -29.68 7.17 9.46
CA ALA A 755 -28.80 7.55 10.55
C ALA A 755 -28.46 6.36 11.47
N ARG A 756 -29.43 5.50 11.81
CA ARG A 756 -29.21 4.27 12.58
C ARG A 756 -28.30 3.29 11.84
N LYS A 757 -28.54 3.04 10.54
CA LYS A 757 -27.67 2.18 9.71
C LYS A 757 -26.24 2.70 9.63
N ARG A 758 -26.05 4.01 9.44
CA ARG A 758 -24.71 4.64 9.43
C ARG A 758 -24.03 4.51 10.80
N ARG A 759 -24.79 4.63 11.90
CA ARG A 759 -24.26 4.47 13.26
C ARG A 759 -23.89 3.03 13.58
N GLU A 760 -24.66 2.06 13.12
CA GLU A 760 -24.40 0.63 13.31
C GLU A 760 -23.17 0.17 12.52
N SER A 761 -23.13 0.48 11.20
CA SER A 761 -21.98 0.16 10.34
C SER A 761 -20.70 0.85 10.80
N GLY A 762 -20.74 2.16 11.07
CA GLY A 762 -19.56 2.86 11.57
C GLY A 762 -19.20 2.46 13.01
N GLY A 763 -20.14 1.98 13.83
CA GLY A 763 -19.85 1.45 15.16
C GLY A 763 -18.92 0.24 15.13
N ALA A 764 -19.12 -0.68 14.18
CA ALA A 764 -18.21 -1.81 13.98
C ALA A 764 -16.81 -1.37 13.52
N GLU A 765 -16.74 -0.39 12.61
CA GLU A 765 -15.47 0.20 12.16
C GLU A 765 -14.74 0.91 13.30
N LEU A 766 -15.47 1.65 14.15
CA LEU A 766 -14.91 2.31 15.33
C LEU A 766 -14.37 1.29 16.33
N GLN A 767 -15.11 0.21 16.61
CA GLN A 767 -14.62 -0.84 17.51
C GLN A 767 -13.33 -1.49 16.99
N ALA A 768 -13.25 -1.75 15.68
CA ALA A 768 -12.03 -2.28 15.08
C ALA A 768 -10.86 -1.29 15.19
N ALA A 769 -11.11 0.00 14.92
CA ALA A 769 -10.11 1.06 15.03
C ALA A 769 -9.64 1.26 16.49
N GLU A 770 -10.57 1.27 17.47
CA GLU A 770 -10.26 1.37 18.89
C GLU A 770 -9.47 0.14 19.37
N ALA A 771 -9.78 -1.06 18.89
CA ALA A 771 -9.01 -2.28 19.21
C ALA A 771 -7.58 -2.22 18.66
N GLU A 772 -7.41 -1.72 17.43
CA GLU A 772 -6.08 -1.55 16.83
C GLU A 772 -5.27 -0.45 17.55
N ALA A 773 -5.90 0.68 17.84
CA ALA A 773 -5.32 1.76 18.64
C ALA A 773 -4.89 1.25 20.02
N LEU A 774 -5.71 0.45 20.70
CA LEU A 774 -5.38 -0.15 21.99
C LEU A 774 -4.18 -1.09 21.90
N ARG A 775 -4.10 -1.92 20.84
CA ARG A 775 -2.96 -2.83 20.63
C ARG A 775 -1.65 -2.06 20.48
N TRP A 776 -1.65 -1.03 19.63
CA TRP A 776 -0.49 -0.17 19.47
C TRP A 776 -0.24 0.69 20.71
N GLY A 777 -1.27 1.00 21.49
CA GLY A 777 -1.16 1.72 22.76
C GLY A 777 -0.39 0.91 23.80
N ARG A 778 -0.71 -0.39 23.92
CA ARG A 778 0.07 -1.32 24.76
C ARG A 778 1.52 -1.41 24.30
N LEU A 779 1.77 -1.47 22.99
CA LEU A 779 3.13 -1.53 22.47
C LEU A 779 3.90 -0.23 22.71
N LYS A 780 3.28 0.93 22.46
CA LYS A 780 3.82 2.26 22.82
C LYS A 780 4.12 2.33 24.32
N GLU A 781 3.21 1.85 25.17
CA GLU A 781 3.43 1.85 26.62
C GLU A 781 4.63 0.98 27.01
N LEU A 782 4.89 -0.13 26.32
CA LEU A 782 6.05 -0.96 26.62
C LEU A 782 7.35 -0.36 26.08
N ILE A 783 7.39 0.02 24.80
CA ILE A 783 8.64 0.33 24.11
C ILE A 783 8.67 1.70 23.42
N GLY A 784 7.52 2.34 23.19
CA GLY A 784 7.43 3.51 22.32
C GLY A 784 7.68 4.86 23.02
N SER A 785 8.51 5.68 22.40
CA SER A 785 8.70 7.09 22.72
C SER A 785 8.99 7.92 21.46
N ALA A 786 8.64 9.20 21.49
CA ALA A 786 8.80 10.10 20.33
C ALA A 786 10.28 10.35 19.99
N ASP A 787 11.15 10.28 20.97
CA ASP A 787 12.60 10.46 20.87
C ASP A 787 13.36 9.13 20.67
N GLY A 788 12.65 8.00 20.58
CA GLY A 788 13.25 6.66 20.46
C GLY A 788 13.90 6.11 21.74
N ALA A 789 14.06 6.96 22.77
CA ALA A 789 14.84 6.65 23.96
C ALA A 789 14.31 5.47 24.80
N LYS A 790 13.00 5.20 24.82
CA LYS A 790 12.43 4.22 25.77
C LYS A 790 12.94 2.80 25.54
N PHE A 791 12.79 2.26 24.33
CA PHE A 791 13.30 0.91 24.02
C PHE A 791 14.82 0.88 23.91
N SER A 792 15.41 1.95 23.37
CA SER A 792 16.87 2.05 23.23
C SER A 792 17.56 2.03 24.61
N ARG A 793 17.08 2.81 25.59
CA ARG A 793 17.59 2.78 26.98
C ARG A 793 17.50 1.41 27.62
N PHE A 794 16.42 0.67 27.38
CA PHE A 794 16.28 -0.70 27.88
C PHE A 794 17.30 -1.65 27.24
N ALA A 795 17.50 -1.59 25.91
CA ALA A 795 18.51 -2.40 25.24
C ALA A 795 19.95 -2.01 25.70
N GLN A 796 20.22 -0.73 25.86
CA GLN A 796 21.48 -0.20 26.35
C GLN A 796 21.74 -0.60 27.81
N SER A 797 20.71 -0.68 28.67
CA SER A 797 20.90 -1.08 30.07
C SER A 797 21.28 -2.56 30.20
N LEU A 798 20.74 -3.43 29.34
CA LEU A 798 21.18 -4.82 29.22
C LEU A 798 22.63 -4.91 28.75
N THR A 799 22.99 -4.08 27.77
CA THR A 799 24.34 -3.99 27.22
C THR A 799 25.33 -3.49 28.27
N LEU A 800 24.97 -2.46 29.04
CA LEU A 800 25.78 -1.94 30.13
C LEU A 800 25.97 -2.97 31.23
N ARG A 801 24.93 -3.73 31.61
CA ARG A 801 25.06 -4.84 32.57
C ARG A 801 26.07 -5.88 32.12
N GLN A 802 26.08 -6.20 30.83
CA GLN A 802 27.06 -7.12 30.27
C GLN A 802 28.48 -6.52 30.29
N LEU A 803 28.62 -5.24 29.93
CA LEU A 803 29.90 -4.52 30.00
C LEU A 803 30.44 -4.46 31.42
N ILE A 804 29.59 -4.17 32.41
CA ILE A 804 29.95 -4.16 33.84
C ILE A 804 30.44 -5.54 34.28
N GLY A 805 29.80 -6.62 33.81
CA GLY A 805 30.25 -7.99 34.08
C GLY A 805 31.68 -8.22 33.60
N LEU A 806 31.95 -7.96 32.32
CA LEU A 806 33.28 -8.10 31.72
C LEU A 806 34.31 -7.18 32.38
N ALA A 807 33.94 -5.92 32.63
CA ALA A 807 34.81 -4.96 33.28
C ALA A 807 35.15 -5.38 34.71
N ASN A 808 34.23 -5.97 35.46
CA ASN A 808 34.50 -6.47 36.81
C ASN A 808 35.44 -7.69 36.83
N GLU A 809 35.43 -8.53 35.80
CA GLU A 809 36.41 -9.62 35.68
C GLU A 809 37.83 -9.06 35.59
N HIS A 810 38.03 -8.00 34.79
CA HIS A 810 39.32 -7.30 34.68
C HIS A 810 39.63 -6.47 35.92
N LEU A 811 38.65 -5.76 36.47
CA LEU A 811 38.82 -4.90 37.64
C LEU A 811 39.20 -5.70 38.88
N LYS A 812 38.70 -6.93 39.03
CA LYS A 812 39.13 -7.82 40.12
C LYS A 812 40.64 -8.08 40.10
N SER A 813 41.25 -8.18 38.92
CA SER A 813 42.70 -8.36 38.80
C SER A 813 43.52 -7.07 38.93
N LEU A 814 42.89 -5.91 38.64
CA LEU A 814 43.54 -4.58 38.66
C LEU A 814 43.43 -3.90 40.02
N ALA A 815 42.28 -4.03 40.69
CA ALA A 815 41.96 -3.42 41.97
C ALA A 815 40.87 -4.23 42.68
N GLU A 816 41.26 -5.25 43.45
CA GLU A 816 40.33 -6.14 44.19
C GLU A 816 39.37 -5.40 45.12
N ARG A 817 39.75 -4.19 45.56
CA ARG A 817 38.94 -3.34 46.45
C ARG A 817 37.62 -2.87 45.81
N TYR A 818 37.56 -2.74 44.49
CA TYR A 818 36.48 -2.05 43.80
C TYR A 818 35.65 -2.97 42.91
N ARG A 819 34.34 -2.72 42.87
CA ARG A 819 33.41 -3.37 41.95
C ARG A 819 32.48 -2.35 41.31
N LEU A 820 32.36 -2.40 39.99
CA LEU A 820 31.40 -1.60 39.23
C LEU A 820 30.00 -2.21 39.35
N MET A 821 28.99 -1.35 39.48
CA MET A 821 27.58 -1.73 39.45
C MET A 821 26.76 -0.68 38.70
N ALA A 822 25.59 -1.07 38.20
CA ALA A 822 24.60 -0.11 37.75
C ALA A 822 23.85 0.44 38.97
N ALA A 823 23.42 1.70 38.93
CA ALA A 823 22.64 2.29 39.99
C ALA A 823 21.25 1.63 40.12
N GLU A 824 20.73 1.56 41.34
CA GLU A 824 19.33 1.17 41.55
C GLU A 824 18.39 2.28 41.04
N GLY A 825 17.48 1.94 40.13
CA GLY A 825 16.48 2.85 39.56
C GLY A 825 16.89 3.57 38.27
N ASP A 826 18.19 3.71 37.99
CA ASP A 826 18.71 4.15 36.69
C ASP A 826 19.78 3.17 36.21
N GLU A 827 19.35 2.16 35.47
CA GLU A 827 20.22 1.07 35.02
C GLU A 827 21.34 1.50 34.05
N LEU A 828 21.35 2.77 33.62
CA LEU A 828 22.39 3.38 32.80
C LEU A 828 23.40 4.21 33.61
N ASP A 829 23.11 4.47 34.90
CA ASP A 829 24.04 5.13 35.78
C ASP A 829 25.05 4.14 36.37
N LEU A 830 26.33 4.51 36.37
CA LEU A 830 27.42 3.65 36.79
C LEU A 830 27.86 4.06 38.19
N ARG A 831 28.02 3.09 39.08
CA ARG A 831 28.45 3.29 40.46
C ARG A 831 29.58 2.32 40.81
N ILE A 832 30.30 2.65 41.88
CA ILE A 832 31.43 1.84 42.36
C ILE A 832 31.22 1.49 43.83
N VAL A 833 31.38 0.20 44.13
CA VAL A 833 31.30 -0.35 45.47
C VAL A 833 32.71 -0.50 46.02
N ASP A 834 32.96 0.09 47.19
CA ASP A 834 34.18 -0.10 47.96
C ASP A 834 34.03 -1.30 48.90
N LEU A 835 34.59 -2.45 48.50
CA LEU A 835 34.47 -3.71 49.24
C LEU A 835 35.20 -3.67 50.59
N TYR A 836 36.20 -2.80 50.74
CA TYR A 836 36.96 -2.67 51.98
C TYR A 836 36.27 -1.77 53.01
N GLN A 837 35.28 -1.00 52.58
CA GLN A 837 34.43 -0.20 53.47
C GLN A 837 33.02 -0.80 53.58
N ALA A 838 32.93 -2.09 53.86
CA ALA A 838 31.65 -2.79 54.06
C ALA A 838 30.65 -2.62 52.89
N ASN A 839 31.15 -2.64 51.65
CA ASN A 839 30.37 -2.48 50.42
C ASN A 839 29.66 -1.12 50.29
N VAL A 840 30.31 -0.04 50.74
CA VAL A 840 29.78 1.32 50.54
C VAL A 840 29.71 1.65 49.04
N ASP A 841 28.51 2.05 48.62
CA ASP A 841 28.22 2.50 47.26
C ASP A 841 28.56 3.99 47.08
N ARG A 842 29.40 4.31 46.07
CA ARG A 842 29.82 5.66 45.75
C ARG A 842 29.60 6.01 44.27
N PRO A 843 29.37 7.31 43.97
CA PRO A 843 29.35 7.81 42.60
C PRO A 843 30.77 7.80 42.00
N MET A 844 30.89 7.63 40.68
CA MET A 844 32.19 7.53 39.99
C MET A 844 33.04 8.80 40.11
N GLU A 845 32.41 9.95 40.36
CA GLU A 845 33.04 11.25 40.56
C GLU A 845 33.87 11.32 41.85
N SER A 846 33.61 10.42 42.81
CA SER A 846 34.32 10.37 44.09
C SER A 846 35.67 9.65 44.04
N LEU A 847 35.99 9.02 42.90
CA LEU A 847 37.24 8.28 42.71
C LEU A 847 38.44 9.22 42.59
N SER A 848 39.56 8.84 43.19
CA SER A 848 40.83 9.52 42.99
C SER A 848 41.37 9.33 41.55
N GLY A 849 42.38 10.11 41.16
CA GLY A 849 42.95 10.04 39.80
C GLY A 849 43.45 8.64 39.42
N GLY A 850 44.08 7.92 40.34
CA GLY A 850 44.54 6.53 40.13
C GLY A 850 43.40 5.51 40.06
N GLU A 851 42.39 5.64 40.90
CA GLU A 851 41.24 4.72 40.94
C GLU A 851 40.33 4.88 39.72
N SER A 852 40.11 6.13 39.31
CA SER A 852 39.38 6.45 38.08
C SER A 852 40.10 5.89 36.85
N PHE A 853 41.43 5.86 36.87
CA PHE A 853 42.22 5.24 35.81
C PHE A 853 42.04 3.72 35.76
N LEU A 854 42.14 3.00 36.89
CA LEU A 854 41.95 1.55 36.92
C LEU A 854 40.53 1.13 36.51
N ALA A 855 39.51 1.86 36.97
CA ALA A 855 38.13 1.64 36.56
C ALA A 855 37.92 1.90 35.06
N SER A 856 38.54 2.95 34.52
CA SER A 856 38.53 3.26 33.07
C SER A 856 39.21 2.16 32.25
N LEU A 857 40.36 1.67 32.71
CA LEU A 857 41.12 0.61 32.05
C LEU A 857 40.32 -0.69 32.00
N ALA A 858 39.71 -1.09 33.13
CA ALA A 858 38.88 -2.28 33.21
C ALA A 858 37.67 -2.22 32.26
N LEU A 859 37.01 -1.06 32.17
CA LEU A 859 35.91 -0.83 31.21
C LEU A 859 36.38 -0.85 29.76
N ALA A 860 37.53 -0.25 29.44
CA ALA A 860 38.08 -0.28 28.09
C ALA A 860 38.40 -1.71 27.63
N LEU A 861 38.94 -2.53 28.54
CA LEU A 861 39.19 -3.95 28.31
C LEU A 861 37.88 -4.74 28.12
N GLY A 862 36.89 -4.52 29.00
CA GLY A 862 35.57 -5.14 28.88
C GLY A 862 34.84 -4.74 27.59
N LEU A 863 34.99 -3.49 27.15
CA LEU A 863 34.40 -2.99 25.91
C LEU A 863 35.08 -3.58 24.67
N SER A 864 36.41 -3.70 24.70
CA SER A 864 37.18 -4.40 23.66
C SER A 864 36.69 -5.85 23.50
N GLU A 865 36.38 -6.54 24.61
CA GLU A 865 35.80 -7.89 24.57
C GLU A 865 34.34 -7.89 24.09
N LEU A 866 33.52 -6.93 24.52
CA LEU A 866 32.13 -6.80 24.08
C LEU A 866 32.01 -6.57 22.56
N ALA A 867 32.85 -5.69 22.01
CA ALA A 867 32.93 -5.39 20.57
C ALA A 867 33.54 -6.54 19.75
N SER A 868 34.42 -7.35 20.36
CA SER A 868 35.13 -8.45 19.68
C SER A 868 34.24 -9.60 19.18
N ARG A 869 32.97 -9.66 19.62
CA ARG A 869 32.04 -10.76 19.26
C ARG A 869 31.70 -10.85 17.78
N HIS A 870 31.71 -9.72 17.06
CA HIS A 870 31.44 -9.68 15.62
C HIS A 870 32.70 -9.34 14.80
N HIS A 871 33.61 -8.52 15.34
CA HIS A 871 34.89 -8.22 14.71
C HIS A 871 36.00 -8.22 15.79
N PRO A 872 36.92 -9.22 15.83
CA PRO A 872 37.93 -9.31 16.88
C PRO A 872 38.84 -8.08 16.87
N ILE A 873 39.18 -7.49 18.02
CA ILE A 873 40.09 -6.34 18.13
C ILE A 873 41.33 -6.78 18.91
N ASP A 874 42.48 -6.83 18.22
CA ASP A 874 43.72 -7.42 18.73
C ASP A 874 44.82 -6.37 18.96
N SER A 875 44.52 -5.10 18.78
CA SER A 875 45.44 -3.99 19.01
C SER A 875 44.80 -2.97 19.94
N LEU A 876 45.53 -2.60 21.00
CA LEU A 876 45.09 -1.60 21.97
C LEU A 876 46.25 -0.66 22.33
N PHE A 877 46.08 0.62 22.05
CA PHE A 877 47.05 1.65 22.43
C PHE A 877 46.51 2.48 23.58
N ILE A 878 47.34 2.74 24.58
CA ILE A 878 46.92 3.40 25.81
C ILE A 878 47.68 4.72 26.01
N ASP A 879 46.94 5.80 25.81
CA ASP A 879 47.28 7.22 25.83
C ASP A 879 47.65 7.86 27.18
N GLU A 880 47.61 7.17 28.34
CA GLU A 880 47.49 7.92 29.61
C GLU A 880 47.51 7.16 30.96
N GLY A 881 47.58 7.92 32.06
CA GLY A 881 47.10 7.56 33.42
C GLY A 881 48.06 6.81 34.34
N PHE A 882 49.14 6.26 33.81
CA PHE A 882 50.15 5.56 34.63
C PHE A 882 50.96 6.47 35.55
N GLY A 883 50.98 7.80 35.30
CA GLY A 883 51.69 8.78 36.14
C GLY A 883 50.90 9.24 37.37
N THR A 884 49.61 8.92 37.46
CA THR A 884 48.76 9.20 38.63
C THR A 884 48.65 8.01 39.59
N LEU A 885 49.29 6.89 39.24
CA LEU A 885 49.38 5.71 40.08
C LEU A 885 50.63 5.80 40.97
N ASP A 886 50.51 5.35 42.21
CA ASP A 886 51.66 5.05 43.05
C ASP A 886 52.39 3.79 42.53
N SER A 887 53.61 3.56 43.02
CA SER A 887 54.48 2.48 42.56
C SER A 887 53.87 1.08 42.73
N GLU A 888 53.12 0.85 43.81
CA GLU A 888 52.56 -0.48 44.13
C GLU A 888 51.38 -0.78 43.20
N THR A 889 50.46 0.18 43.04
CA THR A 889 49.33 0.05 42.12
C THR A 889 49.76 -0.05 40.66
N LEU A 890 50.84 0.63 40.27
CA LEU A 890 51.42 0.55 38.93
C LEU A 890 51.94 -0.86 38.61
N GLU A 891 52.56 -1.56 39.57
CA GLU A 891 53.02 -2.94 39.39
C GLU A 891 51.88 -3.94 39.19
N VAL A 892 50.78 -3.79 39.96
CA VAL A 892 49.58 -4.61 39.82
C VAL A 892 48.96 -4.41 38.43
N ALA A 893 48.82 -3.16 37.99
CA ALA A 893 48.29 -2.83 36.68
C ALA A 893 49.13 -3.42 35.54
N LEU A 894 50.46 -3.38 35.63
CA LEU A 894 51.34 -3.93 34.61
C LEU A 894 51.32 -5.46 34.58
N SER A 895 51.24 -6.11 35.74
CA SER A 895 51.10 -7.57 35.83
C SER A 895 49.79 -8.06 35.21
N ALA A 896 48.69 -7.32 35.40
CA ALA A 896 47.41 -7.61 34.76
C ALA A 896 47.46 -7.43 33.24
N LEU A 897 48.13 -6.37 32.75
CA LEU A 897 48.35 -6.12 31.31
C LEU A 897 49.22 -7.19 30.65
N GLU A 898 50.23 -7.70 31.36
CA GLU A 898 51.06 -8.82 30.89
C GLU A 898 50.29 -10.15 30.86
N ASN A 899 49.33 -10.37 31.77
CA ASN A 899 48.46 -11.54 31.72
C ASN A 899 47.52 -11.49 30.50
N LEU A 900 47.08 -10.31 30.07
CA LEU A 900 46.29 -10.13 28.84
C LEU A 900 47.07 -10.49 27.56
N ARG A 901 48.40 -10.44 27.58
CA ARG A 901 49.27 -10.94 26.50
C ARG A 901 48.99 -12.41 26.15
N SER A 902 48.67 -13.23 27.14
CA SER A 902 48.40 -14.68 26.94
C SER A 902 47.21 -14.95 26.01
N ARG A 903 46.37 -13.94 25.75
CA ARG A 903 45.20 -13.99 24.86
C ARG A 903 45.47 -13.45 23.44
N GLY A 904 46.73 -13.14 23.10
CA GLY A 904 47.12 -12.76 21.73
C GLY A 904 46.93 -11.28 21.35
N LYS A 905 46.57 -10.41 22.30
CA LYS A 905 46.41 -8.96 22.06
C LYS A 905 47.76 -8.23 22.10
N THR A 906 47.94 -7.28 21.18
CA THR A 906 49.09 -6.36 21.11
C THR A 906 48.75 -5.07 21.83
N ILE A 907 49.48 -4.73 22.90
CA ILE A 907 49.21 -3.55 23.74
C ILE A 907 50.41 -2.59 23.70
N GLY A 908 50.18 -1.29 23.51
CA GLY A 908 51.22 -0.27 23.75
C GLY A 908 50.65 1.05 24.25
N LEU A 909 50.52 1.28 25.55
CA LEU A 909 51.42 1.98 26.48
C LEU A 909 52.26 3.12 25.90
N ILE A 910 51.73 4.34 25.96
CA ILE A 910 52.47 5.59 25.76
C ILE A 910 52.66 6.24 27.14
N SER A 911 53.91 6.38 27.59
CA SER A 911 54.18 7.00 28.89
C SER A 911 55.60 7.56 29.00
N HIS A 912 55.75 8.50 29.93
CA HIS A 912 57.02 9.12 30.32
C HIS A 912 57.52 8.66 31.69
N VAL A 913 56.72 7.87 32.42
CA VAL A 913 57.04 7.36 33.77
C VAL A 913 58.30 6.47 33.71
N GLU A 914 59.26 6.73 34.58
CA GLU A 914 60.56 6.04 34.57
C GLU A 914 60.44 4.55 34.93
N LEU A 915 59.58 4.19 35.89
CA LEU A 915 59.33 2.79 36.29
C LEU A 915 58.89 1.90 35.12
N LEU A 916 58.16 2.47 34.15
CA LEU A 916 57.74 1.74 32.94
C LEU A 916 58.89 1.48 31.97
N LYS A 917 59.88 2.39 31.91
CA LYS A 917 61.07 2.23 31.07
C LYS A 917 61.97 1.12 31.59
N ASP A 918 61.99 0.91 32.90
CA ASP A 918 62.83 -0.12 33.52
C ASP A 918 62.18 -1.51 33.45
N ARG A 919 60.85 -1.60 33.53
CA ARG A 919 60.11 -2.87 33.47
C ARG A 919 59.89 -3.38 32.05
N LEU A 920 59.57 -2.49 31.10
CA LEU A 920 59.30 -2.87 29.70
C LEU A 920 60.57 -2.72 28.87
N THR A 921 61.23 -3.84 28.60
CA THR A 921 62.48 -3.91 27.84
C THR A 921 62.31 -3.45 26.40
N THR A 922 61.17 -3.78 25.77
CA THR A 922 60.88 -3.39 24.39
C THR A 922 60.20 -2.02 24.31
N GLN A 923 60.85 -1.09 23.60
CA GLN A 923 60.45 0.32 23.53
C GLN A 923 60.48 0.88 22.10
N VAL A 924 59.48 1.72 21.78
CA VAL A 924 59.51 2.64 20.63
C VAL A 924 59.89 4.01 21.16
N ARG A 925 61.16 4.40 21.01
CA ARG A 925 61.71 5.65 21.53
C ARG A 925 61.60 6.76 20.49
N VAL A 926 60.94 7.84 20.87
CA VAL A 926 60.90 9.09 20.08
C VAL A 926 61.99 10.02 20.60
N VAL A 927 63.09 10.11 19.86
CA VAL A 927 64.27 10.90 20.21
C VAL A 927 64.19 12.27 19.56
N ARG A 928 64.30 13.33 20.35
CA ARG A 928 64.29 14.73 19.85
C ARG A 928 65.63 15.06 19.20
N GLY A 929 65.60 15.52 17.96
CA GLY A 929 66.75 16.01 17.19
C GLY A 929 66.90 17.54 17.24
N ALA A 930 67.95 18.05 16.59
CA ALA A 930 68.18 19.49 16.45
C ALA A 930 67.10 20.14 15.54
N GLY A 931 66.79 21.42 15.80
CA GLY A 931 65.86 22.20 14.95
C GLY A 931 64.37 21.85 15.10
N GLY A 932 63.97 21.18 16.18
CA GLY A 932 62.56 20.80 16.41
C GLY A 932 62.10 19.54 15.68
N THR A 933 63.03 18.82 15.07
CA THR A 933 62.80 17.50 14.45
C THR A 933 62.89 16.38 15.49
N SER A 934 62.33 15.21 15.20
CA SER A 934 62.36 14.02 16.05
C SER A 934 62.48 12.77 15.17
N ARG A 935 63.02 11.69 15.74
CA ARG A 935 63.19 10.40 15.06
C ARG A 935 62.66 9.25 15.91
N ILE A 936 62.23 8.18 15.26
CA ILE A 936 61.76 6.96 15.93
C ILE A 936 62.87 5.91 15.90
N GLU A 937 63.15 5.32 17.06
CA GLU A 937 64.06 4.19 17.23
C GLU A 937 63.33 3.07 17.98
N VAL A 938 63.40 1.83 17.49
CA VAL A 938 62.89 0.66 18.22
C VAL A 938 64.06 0.03 18.99
N VAL A 939 63.90 -0.12 20.30
CA VAL A 939 64.91 -0.62 21.24
C VAL A 939 64.36 -1.86 21.93
N ALA A 940 65.18 -2.87 22.15
CA ALA A 940 64.85 -4.13 22.82
C ALA A 940 65.74 -4.35 24.04
#